data_AF-A0A966B7B1-F1
#
_entry.id   AF-A0A966B7B1-F1
#
_cell.length_a   1.000
_cell.length_b   1.000
_cell.length_c   1.000
_cell.angle_alpha   90.00
_cell.angle_beta   90.00
_cell.angle_gamma   90.00
#
_symmetry.space_group_name_H-M   'P 1'
#
loop_
_entity.id
_entity.type
_entity.pdbx_description
1 polymer ?
#
loop_
_entity_poly.entity_id
_entity_poly.type
_entity_poly.pdbx_seq_one_letter_code
_entity_poly.pdbx_strand_id
1 'polypeptide(L)'
;MKVTTPSKLFVKRIRQVLSGNELDVPVDELAIDFGSFCQDALSRLEECSGKNVAEDAVKIAESEVPLMESLETLEKFSLFSEWISFCQKNSFKEPELIPAGSTERLVGIYKKWAGVNDFLWKKYRDAVIRKDDSLLLSYAGRILKVNPSDEAAKDETKRILRRYFRNEIKELDELVVSEDRLSAMAIVDRLDQLPFDDLKKGKSWDKALQWLNAERRASDEKIATRLISGLPTQCNERALEAVRSTVDEVELIIRTHRIDLDQDADDVLSQSKEWIIEEGERLDKEEKSKDVSERFSKEITNLESNWHVILKSPLKEMEGSRRKLTNCWSEVQKLELELSDGVNEKVREYKSELDERIGKLKRKLRRRLIAKVGIFLTVAFFVSFYVFAKLRSETLKEQFEGYKVARTVRPFEKLVKSTDTYRWPIAFLARMGPEINNAKAWIDFELDQYQLLYDKINNLNTEADSGFGRPINEYWDDFIKLRKGIVDTATDLKVELNKHIESLERKWDSHRISYVGEQRGRRRKVLKDIGSLLNSSPKLSVVSRNEEYVKRAHSINDEFDDSMQVVIPPASLSDQTKEEVKSIGPSMKELILQIDSFRNVIKAMSGSSNYEEFRAAMESFTEKSFMGTPEQAAANLLVEHNKKHVDVVGEILRPGQSKGWTFFLQNRNKDKIFPKEIEEAERVVLNHISKDEKYVNLHKCFFTEIPSGRTFYKFCDGPTKLRNRKVGSNSIVERSGYFFDDAKFVSGKFEYFDSGIFELKDQQLKKAKGITLSREEMTQESVLFNSVRPTQRMMSQSQQYYKDSILLIFDEIVLAEKVSSLYRAYLQTEIAKAVQRRPHGWGLILAPKFLRDLELIQTKKPPILGRNDWMVDSRYTEEEKELKEFYDSKKGESYVLEAKVNRELIEGVIETGFSYAGYVNYDGSLVLQDSAKVAKVLYGSPSPDKHAIPIYSKNEGADEDLLDGGKSKGWKLKGSVVPFTPLLYFKGDRKAVIKAVASEQGLSEERIRSLAISFFNEVE
;
A
#
# COMPACT_ATOMS: atom_id res chain seq x y z
N MET A 1 17.21 -14.48 22.47
CA MET A 1 16.04 -14.94 21.70
C MET A 1 15.64 -13.77 20.86
N LYS A 2 16.20 -13.72 19.64
CA LYS A 2 15.81 -12.72 18.67
C LYS A 2 14.41 -13.08 18.18
N VAL A 3 13.41 -12.84 19.02
CA VAL A 3 12.00 -12.75 18.60
C VAL A 3 11.88 -11.42 17.88
N THR A 4 12.47 -11.32 16.69
CA THR A 4 12.21 -10.20 15.80
C THR A 4 11.02 -10.62 14.95
N THR A 5 9.82 -10.48 15.52
CA THR A 5 8.64 -10.34 14.67
C THR A 5 8.86 -9.16 13.72
N PRO A 6 8.27 -9.18 12.51
CA PRO A 6 8.45 -8.11 11.54
C PRO A 6 8.22 -6.71 12.15
N SER A 7 7.18 -6.54 12.97
CA SER A 7 6.90 -5.30 13.71
C SER A 7 8.05 -4.85 14.62
N LYS A 8 8.64 -5.77 15.40
CA LYS A 8 9.79 -5.48 16.28
C LYS A 8 11.06 -5.17 15.50
N LEU A 9 11.25 -5.80 14.33
CA LEU A 9 12.38 -5.52 13.44
C LEU A 9 12.28 -4.12 12.85
N PHE A 10 11.09 -3.72 12.38
CA PHE A 10 10.84 -2.37 11.90
C PHE A 10 11.08 -1.33 12.99
N VAL A 11 10.49 -1.50 14.17
CA VAL A 11 10.69 -0.61 15.32
C VAL A 11 12.18 -0.48 15.68
N LYS A 12 12.94 -1.58 15.63
CA LYS A 12 14.38 -1.56 15.89
C LYS A 12 15.14 -0.76 14.82
N ARG A 13 14.86 -0.99 13.54
CA ARG A 13 15.53 -0.28 12.43
C ARG A 13 15.19 1.21 12.45
N ILE A 14 13.93 1.56 12.70
CA ILE A 14 13.50 2.96 12.83
C ILE A 14 14.24 3.65 13.98
N ARG A 15 14.36 2.99 15.15
CA ARG A 15 15.17 3.51 16.26
C ARG A 15 16.62 3.77 15.85
N GLN A 16 17.22 2.89 15.05
CA GLN A 16 18.59 3.06 14.56
C GLN A 16 18.72 4.29 13.65
N VAL A 17 17.77 4.51 12.72
CA VAL A 17 17.74 5.71 11.87
C VAL A 17 17.64 6.97 12.72
N LEU A 18 16.66 7.01 13.63
CA LEU A 18 16.41 8.18 14.48
C LEU A 18 17.58 8.49 15.42
N SER A 19 18.34 7.46 15.82
CA SER A 19 19.57 7.62 16.61
C SER A 19 20.82 8.03 15.81
N GLY A 20 20.73 8.15 14.47
CA GLY A 20 21.86 8.53 13.61
C GLY A 20 22.86 7.40 13.33
N ASN A 21 22.48 6.14 13.52
CA ASN A 21 23.32 4.98 13.20
C ASN A 21 23.13 4.57 11.73
N GLU A 22 24.22 4.19 11.05
CA GLU A 22 24.15 3.63 9.69
C GLU A 22 23.38 2.30 9.68
N LEU A 23 22.54 2.13 8.66
CA LEU A 23 21.77 0.90 8.41
C LEU A 23 22.24 0.22 7.12
N ASP A 24 22.15 -1.10 7.11
CA ASP A 24 22.39 -1.93 5.93
C ASP A 24 21.31 -1.78 4.83
N VAL A 25 20.17 -1.13 5.14
CA VAL A 25 19.01 -0.96 4.24
C VAL A 25 18.78 0.54 3.99
N PRO A 26 18.51 0.95 2.74
CA PRO A 26 18.11 2.32 2.41
C PRO A 26 16.92 2.80 3.26
N VAL A 27 17.00 4.03 3.77
CA VAL A 27 16.01 4.60 4.70
C VAL A 27 14.65 4.83 4.04
N ASP A 28 14.65 5.09 2.73
CA ASP A 28 13.46 5.20 1.88
C ASP A 28 12.72 3.87 1.72
N GLU A 29 13.46 2.78 1.47
CA GLU A 29 12.90 1.42 1.42
C GLU A 29 12.28 1.03 2.77
N LEU A 30 12.96 1.35 3.88
CA LEU A 30 12.43 1.14 5.22
C LEU A 30 11.12 1.90 5.48
N ALA A 31 11.00 3.14 4.99
CA ALA A 31 9.78 3.94 5.13
C ALA A 31 8.61 3.35 4.32
N ILE A 32 8.86 2.90 3.10
CA ILE A 32 7.86 2.25 2.23
C ILE A 32 7.37 0.93 2.85
N ASP A 33 8.30 0.09 3.30
CA ASP A 33 7.98 -1.22 3.88
C ASP A 33 7.22 -1.07 5.19
N PHE A 34 7.64 -0.14 6.05
CA PHE A 34 6.94 0.12 7.31
C PHE A 34 5.54 0.70 7.08
N GLY A 35 5.39 1.64 6.15
CA GLY A 35 4.09 2.18 5.77
C GLY A 35 3.13 1.11 5.24
N SER A 36 3.63 0.21 4.39
CA SER A 36 2.86 -0.92 3.86
C SER A 36 2.46 -1.90 4.97
N PHE A 37 3.36 -2.16 5.92
CA PHE A 37 3.09 -3.03 7.07
C PHE A 37 1.99 -2.46 8.00
N CYS A 38 2.02 -1.15 8.26
CA CYS A 38 0.97 -0.47 9.03
C CYS A 38 -0.40 -0.55 8.33
N GLN A 39 -0.42 -0.31 7.01
CA GLN A 39 -1.63 -0.37 6.21
C GLN A 39 -2.24 -1.78 6.17
N ASP A 40 -1.41 -2.83 6.02
CA ASP A 40 -1.85 -4.22 6.10
C ASP A 40 -2.44 -4.55 7.47
N ALA A 41 -1.78 -4.16 8.56
CA ALA A 41 -2.26 -4.40 9.91
C ALA A 41 -3.64 -3.75 10.16
N LEU A 42 -3.86 -2.53 9.69
CA LEU A 42 -5.16 -1.83 9.81
C LEU A 42 -6.23 -2.47 8.94
N SER A 43 -5.92 -2.77 7.67
CA SER A 43 -6.84 -3.45 6.75
C SER A 43 -7.31 -4.79 7.31
N ARG A 44 -6.39 -5.60 7.84
CA ARG A 44 -6.71 -6.89 8.47
C ARG A 44 -7.52 -6.74 9.75
N LEU A 45 -7.30 -5.71 10.55
CA LEU A 45 -8.11 -5.42 11.73
C LEU A 45 -9.56 -5.06 11.37
N GLU A 46 -9.74 -4.27 10.31
CA GLU A 46 -11.08 -3.95 9.79
C GLU A 46 -11.75 -5.16 9.15
N GLU A 47 -11.02 -6.00 8.41
CA GLU A 47 -11.55 -7.26 7.90
C GLU A 47 -12.01 -8.18 9.04
N CYS A 48 -11.20 -8.34 10.10
CA CYS A 48 -11.59 -9.11 11.28
C CYS A 48 -12.85 -8.56 11.94
N SER A 49 -12.99 -7.23 11.97
CA SER A 49 -14.15 -6.56 12.56
C SER A 49 -15.42 -6.70 11.71
N GLY A 50 -15.28 -6.82 10.39
CA GLY A 50 -16.39 -6.96 9.45
C GLY A 50 -16.95 -8.37 9.30
N LYS A 51 -16.31 -9.41 9.86
CA LYS A 51 -16.84 -10.78 9.81
C LYS A 51 -17.91 -11.01 10.87
N ASN A 52 -19.00 -11.67 10.45
CA ASN A 52 -20.09 -12.07 11.34
C ASN A 52 -19.76 -13.31 12.18
N VAL A 53 -18.78 -14.12 11.76
CA VAL A 53 -18.36 -15.35 12.44
C VAL A 53 -17.02 -15.11 13.14
N ALA A 54 -17.01 -15.23 14.47
CA ALA A 54 -15.82 -14.96 15.29
C ALA A 54 -14.65 -15.92 14.99
N GLU A 55 -14.94 -17.18 14.61
CA GLU A 55 -13.91 -18.15 14.20
C GLU A 55 -13.14 -17.69 12.96
N ASP A 56 -13.84 -17.20 11.93
CA ASP A 56 -13.21 -16.76 10.69
C ASP A 56 -12.41 -15.47 10.90
N ALA A 57 -12.90 -14.56 11.74
CA ALA A 57 -12.16 -13.38 12.15
C ALA A 57 -10.84 -13.74 12.85
N VAL A 58 -10.85 -14.71 13.77
CA VAL A 58 -9.64 -15.19 14.45
C VAL A 58 -8.68 -15.87 13.49
N LYS A 59 -9.17 -16.67 12.52
CA LYS A 59 -8.32 -17.28 11.49
C LYS A 59 -7.61 -16.24 10.62
N ILE A 60 -8.27 -15.13 10.28
CA ILE A 60 -7.68 -14.02 9.52
C ILE A 60 -6.61 -13.30 10.33
N ALA A 61 -6.89 -13.04 11.61
CA ALA A 61 -5.92 -12.43 12.53
C ALA A 61 -4.66 -13.31 12.74
N GLU A 62 -4.78 -14.62 12.53
CA GLU A 62 -3.70 -15.62 12.68
C GLU A 62 -3.09 -16.07 11.34
N SER A 63 -3.50 -15.47 10.22
CA SER A 63 -2.88 -15.72 8.90
C SER A 63 -1.52 -15.02 8.80
N GLU A 64 -0.52 -15.72 8.24
CA GLU A 64 0.84 -15.23 8.01
C GLU A 64 1.60 -14.70 9.24
N VAL A 65 1.46 -13.41 9.54
CA VAL A 65 2.05 -12.72 10.70
C VAL A 65 0.95 -12.47 11.73
N PRO A 66 1.16 -12.83 13.02
CA PRO A 66 0.16 -12.62 14.05
C PRO A 66 -0.20 -11.15 14.23
N LEU A 67 -1.46 -10.81 13.94
CA LEU A 67 -1.94 -9.43 13.96
C LEU A 67 -1.90 -8.83 15.38
N MET A 68 -2.24 -9.62 16.40
CA MET A 68 -2.27 -9.17 17.80
C MET A 68 -0.92 -8.71 18.34
N GLU A 69 0.17 -9.35 17.91
CA GLU A 69 1.53 -8.94 18.31
C GLU A 69 2.01 -7.72 17.51
N SER A 70 1.59 -7.62 16.25
CA SER A 70 1.91 -6.49 15.37
C SER A 70 1.24 -5.21 15.86
N LEU A 71 -0.07 -5.24 16.11
CA LEU A 71 -0.82 -4.09 16.64
C LEU A 71 -0.28 -3.64 17.99
N GLU A 72 -0.03 -4.56 18.93
CA GLU A 72 0.51 -4.18 20.25
C GLU A 72 1.89 -3.51 20.13
N THR A 73 2.76 -4.05 19.28
CA THR A 73 4.11 -3.50 19.09
C THR A 73 4.06 -2.10 18.50
N LEU A 74 3.19 -1.87 17.51
CA LEU A 74 3.05 -0.58 16.84
C LEU A 74 2.33 0.44 17.73
N GLU A 75 1.29 0.04 18.45
CA GLU A 75 0.53 0.88 19.38
C GLU A 75 1.42 1.36 20.56
N LYS A 76 2.36 0.53 21.02
CA LYS A 76 3.32 0.87 22.08
C LYS A 76 4.61 1.52 21.56
N PHE A 77 4.72 1.83 20.27
CA PHE A 77 5.93 2.41 19.73
C PHE A 77 6.00 3.93 19.99
N SER A 78 6.75 4.32 21.02
CA SER A 78 6.85 5.72 21.48
C SER A 78 7.39 6.70 20.43
N LEU A 79 8.28 6.25 19.52
CA LEU A 79 8.89 7.10 18.50
C LEU A 79 8.08 7.15 17.19
N PHE A 80 6.84 6.66 17.17
CA PHE A 80 6.02 6.64 15.95
C PHE A 80 5.80 8.06 15.40
N SER A 81 5.49 9.02 16.27
CA SER A 81 5.27 10.43 15.90
C SER A 81 6.55 11.12 15.40
N GLU A 82 7.70 10.78 15.98
CA GLU A 82 9.01 11.26 15.53
C GLU A 82 9.36 10.68 14.16
N TRP A 83 9.01 9.41 13.91
CA TRP A 83 9.21 8.78 12.62
C TRP A 83 8.34 9.40 11.51
N ILE A 84 7.07 9.72 11.81
CA ILE A 84 6.22 10.50 10.88
C ILE A 84 6.87 11.85 10.57
N SER A 85 7.31 12.57 11.61
CA SER A 85 7.97 13.88 11.45
C SER A 85 9.26 13.77 10.62
N PHE A 86 10.03 12.69 10.81
CA PHE A 86 11.21 12.38 10.02
C PHE A 86 10.86 12.09 8.56
N CYS A 87 9.82 11.30 8.29
CA CYS A 87 9.35 11.01 6.93
C CYS A 87 8.89 12.29 6.22
N GLN A 88 8.11 13.14 6.91
CA GLN A 88 7.68 14.45 6.42
C GLN A 88 8.86 15.35 6.03
N LYS A 89 9.84 15.47 6.92
CA LYS A 89 11.04 16.30 6.69
C LYS A 89 11.89 15.82 5.51
N ASN A 90 11.90 14.52 5.25
CA ASN A 90 12.68 13.90 4.16
C ASN A 90 11.85 13.59 2.91
N SER A 91 10.59 14.04 2.83
CA SER A 91 9.67 13.78 1.70
C SER A 91 9.40 12.28 1.42
N PHE A 92 9.38 11.45 2.46
CA PHE A 92 8.98 10.04 2.37
C PHE A 92 7.48 9.87 2.65
N LYS A 93 6.88 8.78 2.14
CA LYS A 93 5.47 8.45 2.37
C LYS A 93 5.22 8.22 3.87
N GLU A 94 4.27 8.96 4.43
CA GLU A 94 3.91 8.86 5.85
C GLU A 94 3.15 7.55 6.14
N PRO A 95 3.54 6.79 7.19
CA PRO A 95 2.79 5.62 7.62
C PRO A 95 1.49 6.02 8.33
N GLU A 96 0.42 5.25 8.14
CA GLU A 96 -0.84 5.45 8.88
C GLU A 96 -0.66 5.12 10.37
N LEU A 97 -1.14 6.02 11.24
CA LEU A 97 -1.07 5.85 12.69
C LEU A 97 -2.03 4.75 13.14
N ILE A 98 -1.54 3.82 13.96
CA ILE A 98 -2.39 2.81 14.58
C ILE A 98 -3.26 3.45 15.68
N PRO A 99 -4.60 3.38 15.61
CA PRO A 99 -5.46 3.95 16.64
C PRO A 99 -5.24 3.27 17.99
N ALA A 100 -5.23 4.06 19.06
CA ALA A 100 -5.25 3.52 20.43
C ALA A 100 -6.50 2.66 20.65
N GLY A 101 -6.36 1.53 21.33
CA GLY A 101 -7.42 0.54 21.54
C GLY A 101 -7.52 -0.54 20.46
N SER A 102 -6.65 -0.53 19.45
CA SER A 102 -6.67 -1.50 18.34
C SER A 102 -6.38 -2.93 18.82
N THR A 103 -5.46 -3.08 19.76
CA THR A 103 -5.14 -4.37 20.38
C THR A 103 -6.32 -4.90 21.21
N GLU A 104 -6.94 -4.05 22.03
CA GLU A 104 -8.11 -4.42 22.85
C GLU A 104 -9.31 -4.80 21.99
N ARG A 105 -9.55 -4.07 20.89
CA ARG A 105 -10.60 -4.37 19.91
C ARG A 105 -10.41 -5.78 19.35
N LEU A 106 -9.18 -6.15 18.96
CA LEU A 106 -8.88 -7.48 18.46
C LEU A 106 -9.02 -8.57 19.54
N VAL A 107 -8.56 -8.33 20.77
CA VAL A 107 -8.76 -9.25 21.89
C VAL A 107 -10.25 -9.49 22.16
N GLY A 108 -11.08 -8.44 22.02
CA GLY A 108 -12.54 -8.55 22.09
C GLY A 108 -13.13 -9.50 21.03
N ILE A 109 -12.56 -9.54 19.83
CA ILE A 109 -12.97 -10.49 18.76
C ILE A 109 -12.59 -11.92 19.15
N TYR A 110 -11.38 -12.14 19.67
CA TYR A 110 -10.92 -13.47 20.10
C TYR A 110 -11.81 -14.05 21.20
N LYS A 111 -12.21 -13.22 22.18
CA LYS A 111 -13.08 -13.63 23.28
C LYS A 111 -14.50 -14.02 22.84
N LYS A 112 -14.96 -13.61 21.66
CA LYS A 112 -16.28 -13.99 21.12
C LYS A 112 -16.30 -15.44 20.62
N TRP A 113 -15.15 -16.05 20.34
CA TRP A 113 -15.08 -17.43 19.86
C TRP A 113 -14.79 -18.41 21.00
N ALA A 114 -15.75 -19.28 21.33
CA ALA A 114 -15.59 -20.26 22.40
C ALA A 114 -14.43 -21.25 22.17
N GLY A 115 -14.10 -21.58 20.89
CA GLY A 115 -13.04 -22.51 20.52
C GLY A 115 -11.62 -21.92 20.48
N VAL A 116 -11.45 -20.64 20.85
CA VAL A 116 -10.19 -19.91 20.68
C VAL A 116 -9.02 -20.52 21.46
N ASN A 117 -9.25 -20.96 22.70
CA ASN A 117 -8.20 -21.54 23.53
C ASN A 117 -7.70 -22.86 22.93
N ASP A 118 -8.60 -23.75 22.51
CA ASP A 118 -8.22 -25.02 21.88
C ASP A 118 -7.48 -24.82 20.56
N PHE A 119 -7.88 -23.82 19.78
CA PHE A 119 -7.19 -23.42 18.55
C PHE A 119 -5.77 -22.92 18.82
N LEU A 120 -5.60 -22.00 19.77
CA LEU A 120 -4.28 -21.47 20.11
C LEU A 120 -3.38 -22.54 20.74
N TRP A 121 -3.91 -23.42 21.59
CA TRP A 121 -3.18 -24.56 22.14
C TRP A 121 -2.83 -25.62 21.09
N LYS A 122 -3.63 -25.78 20.03
CA LYS A 122 -3.28 -26.61 18.87
C LYS A 122 -2.10 -26.02 18.10
N LYS A 123 -2.14 -24.71 17.81
CA LYS A 123 -1.04 -23.99 17.16
C LYS A 123 0.24 -23.99 18.01
N TYR A 124 0.10 -23.86 19.32
CA TYR A 124 1.19 -24.02 20.28
C TYR A 124 1.84 -25.41 20.15
N ARG A 125 1.05 -26.49 20.15
CA ARG A 125 1.56 -27.85 19.96
C ARG A 125 2.26 -28.04 18.61
N ASP A 126 1.74 -27.45 17.54
CA ASP A 126 2.41 -27.47 16.22
C ASP A 126 3.78 -26.78 16.28
N ALA A 127 3.90 -25.66 17.01
CA ALA A 127 5.17 -24.97 17.24
C ALA A 127 6.13 -25.80 18.12
N VAL A 128 5.62 -26.59 19.08
CA VAL A 128 6.46 -27.50 19.90
C VAL A 128 7.10 -28.56 19.03
N ILE A 129 6.35 -29.13 18.09
CA ILE A 129 6.85 -30.13 17.13
C ILE A 129 7.96 -29.54 16.27
N ARG A 130 7.82 -28.27 15.86
CA ARG A 130 8.81 -27.53 15.06
C ARG A 130 10.04 -27.07 15.86
N LYS A 131 10.01 -27.19 17.19
CA LYS A 131 11.05 -26.70 18.12
C LYS A 131 11.35 -25.21 17.95
N ASP A 132 10.34 -24.44 17.57
CA ASP A 132 10.47 -22.99 17.38
C ASP A 132 10.08 -22.27 18.68
N ASP A 133 11.05 -22.11 19.57
CA ASP A 133 10.82 -21.50 20.88
C ASP A 133 10.22 -20.05 20.73
N SER A 134 10.45 -19.35 19.61
CA SER A 134 9.94 -17.99 19.37
C SER A 134 8.43 -18.01 19.13
N LEU A 135 7.97 -18.94 18.29
CA LEU A 135 6.55 -19.18 18.08
C LEU A 135 5.87 -19.70 19.35
N LEU A 136 6.56 -20.52 20.16
CA LEU A 136 6.03 -20.98 21.45
C LEU A 136 5.70 -19.82 22.38
N LEU A 137 6.64 -18.88 22.56
CA LEU A 137 6.43 -17.72 23.41
C LEU A 137 5.33 -16.81 22.86
N SER A 138 5.27 -16.64 21.54
CA SER A 138 4.25 -15.86 20.84
C SER A 138 2.84 -16.44 21.05
N TYR A 139 2.66 -17.76 20.91
CA TYR A 139 1.37 -18.42 21.17
C TYR A 139 1.00 -18.43 22.65
N ALA A 140 1.95 -18.71 23.55
CA ALA A 140 1.69 -18.67 25.00
C ALA A 140 1.28 -17.26 25.47
N GLY A 141 1.92 -16.22 24.93
CA GLY A 141 1.53 -14.82 25.17
C GLY A 141 0.13 -14.48 24.66
N ARG A 142 -0.26 -14.96 23.48
CA ARG A 142 -1.64 -14.79 22.96
C ARG A 142 -2.68 -15.50 23.81
N ILE A 143 -2.40 -16.73 24.24
CA ILE A 143 -3.27 -17.48 25.15
C ILE A 143 -3.51 -16.68 26.44
N LEU A 144 -2.46 -16.12 27.04
CA LEU A 144 -2.57 -15.31 28.25
C LEU A 144 -3.31 -13.98 28.04
N LYS A 145 -3.24 -13.38 26.86
CA LYS A 145 -4.02 -12.16 26.56
C LYS A 145 -5.51 -12.43 26.40
N VAL A 146 -5.87 -13.55 25.79
CA VAL A 146 -7.27 -13.96 25.61
C VAL A 146 -7.83 -14.50 26.93
N ASN A 147 -7.05 -15.33 27.63
CA ASN A 147 -7.37 -15.95 28.91
C ASN A 147 -6.24 -15.74 29.95
N PRO A 148 -6.25 -14.61 30.69
CA PRO A 148 -5.22 -14.31 31.70
C PRO A 148 -5.16 -15.28 32.88
N SER A 149 -6.20 -16.10 33.06
CA SER A 149 -6.30 -17.08 34.14
C SER A 149 -5.78 -18.47 33.75
N ASP A 150 -5.26 -18.67 32.53
CA ASP A 150 -4.70 -19.95 32.08
C ASP A 150 -3.37 -20.24 32.79
N GLU A 151 -3.41 -21.04 33.86
CA GLU A 151 -2.21 -21.42 34.63
C GLU A 151 -1.20 -22.22 33.81
N ALA A 152 -1.65 -23.06 32.87
CA ALA A 152 -0.73 -23.84 32.03
C ALA A 152 0.08 -22.93 31.10
N ALA A 153 -0.55 -21.90 30.52
CA ALA A 153 0.15 -20.92 29.70
C ALA A 153 1.11 -20.04 30.52
N LYS A 154 0.78 -19.72 31.78
CA LYS A 154 1.68 -18.99 32.70
C LYS A 154 2.93 -19.81 33.01
N ASP A 155 2.75 -21.07 33.41
CA ASP A 155 3.84 -21.97 33.74
C ASP A 155 4.74 -22.23 32.53
N GLU A 156 4.15 -22.42 31.36
CA GLU A 156 4.89 -22.69 30.14
C GLU A 156 5.66 -21.45 29.64
N THR A 157 5.06 -20.26 29.71
CA THR A 157 5.76 -18.99 29.45
C THR A 157 6.96 -18.83 30.39
N LYS A 158 6.77 -19.09 31.70
CA LYS A 158 7.83 -19.06 32.70
C LYS A 158 8.92 -20.09 32.39
N ARG A 159 8.55 -21.30 31.95
CA ARG A 159 9.49 -22.37 31.58
C ARG A 159 10.35 -21.99 30.38
N ILE A 160 9.74 -21.47 29.31
CA ILE A 160 10.43 -21.04 28.08
C ILE A 160 11.38 -19.90 28.41
N LEU A 161 10.89 -18.86 29.08
CA LEU A 161 11.71 -17.70 29.46
C LEU A 161 12.85 -18.06 30.42
N ARG A 162 12.63 -18.99 31.35
CA ARG A 162 13.68 -19.47 32.27
C ARG A 162 14.74 -20.31 31.55
N ARG A 163 14.35 -21.15 30.59
CA ARG A 163 15.28 -21.89 29.72
C ARG A 163 16.10 -20.93 28.87
N TYR A 164 15.44 -19.94 28.30
CA TYR A 164 16.07 -18.88 27.53
C TYR A 164 17.13 -18.12 28.36
N PHE A 165 16.75 -17.67 29.55
CA PHE A 165 17.64 -16.98 30.49
C PHE A 165 18.91 -17.81 30.78
N ARG A 166 18.76 -19.11 31.04
CA ARG A 166 19.89 -20.02 31.29
C ARG A 166 20.81 -20.21 30.09
N ASN A 167 20.30 -20.12 28.87
CA ASN A 167 21.13 -20.24 27.67
C ASN A 167 21.94 -18.97 27.44
N GLU A 168 21.33 -17.79 27.56
CA GLU A 168 22.04 -16.53 27.35
C GLU A 168 23.00 -16.20 28.50
N ILE A 169 22.76 -16.69 29.72
CA ILE A 169 23.77 -16.60 30.79
C ILE A 169 25.05 -17.37 30.42
N LYS A 170 24.94 -18.52 29.75
CA LYS A 170 26.15 -19.25 29.29
C LYS A 170 26.90 -18.46 28.22
N GLU A 171 26.18 -17.84 27.30
CA GLU A 171 26.76 -16.95 26.29
C GLU A 171 27.38 -15.70 26.93
N LEU A 172 26.75 -15.14 27.96
CA LEU A 172 27.28 -14.03 28.75
C LEU A 172 28.60 -14.41 29.45
N ASP A 173 28.68 -15.62 30.01
CA ASP A 173 29.90 -16.12 30.62
C ASP A 173 31.06 -16.18 29.59
N GLU A 174 30.78 -16.66 28.38
CA GLU A 174 31.77 -16.69 27.29
C GLU A 174 32.21 -15.28 26.86
N LEU A 175 31.25 -14.36 26.70
CA LEU A 175 31.52 -12.98 26.25
C LEU A 175 32.26 -12.13 27.28
N VAL A 176 31.98 -12.34 28.57
CA VAL A 176 32.70 -11.66 29.65
C VAL A 176 34.13 -12.17 29.78
N VAL A 177 34.37 -13.46 29.49
CA VAL A 177 35.72 -14.05 29.41
C VAL A 177 36.49 -13.52 28.21
N SER A 178 35.82 -13.34 27.06
CA SER A 178 36.45 -12.77 25.85
C SER A 178 36.55 -11.24 25.85
N GLU A 179 36.14 -10.58 26.95
CA GLU A 179 36.06 -9.11 27.10
C GLU A 179 35.26 -8.37 26.02
N ASP A 180 34.28 -9.03 25.39
CA ASP A 180 33.36 -8.36 24.46
C ASP A 180 32.27 -7.61 25.24
N ARG A 181 32.63 -6.38 25.64
CA ARG A 181 31.81 -5.53 26.51
C ARG A 181 30.45 -5.21 25.90
N LEU A 182 30.40 -4.85 24.62
CA LEU A 182 29.16 -4.41 23.95
C LEU A 182 28.15 -5.55 23.86
N SER A 183 28.60 -6.74 23.44
CA SER A 183 27.73 -7.91 23.35
C SER A 183 27.27 -8.38 24.73
N ALA A 184 28.16 -8.35 25.74
CA ALA A 184 27.83 -8.71 27.12
C ALA A 184 26.80 -7.75 27.75
N MET A 185 26.97 -6.44 27.57
CA MET A 185 26.03 -5.41 28.01
C MET A 185 24.65 -5.60 27.37
N ALA A 186 24.62 -5.89 26.07
CA ALA A 186 23.37 -6.13 25.36
C ALA A 186 22.64 -7.39 25.85
N ILE A 187 23.35 -8.42 26.29
CA ILE A 187 22.72 -9.60 26.91
C ILE A 187 22.16 -9.26 28.29
N VAL A 188 22.95 -8.61 29.16
CA VAL A 188 22.50 -8.24 30.50
C VAL A 188 21.30 -7.30 30.47
N ASP A 189 21.31 -6.29 29.60
CA ASP A 189 20.18 -5.36 29.42
C ASP A 189 18.87 -6.10 29.10
N ARG A 190 18.92 -7.10 28.20
CA ARG A 190 17.76 -7.92 27.86
C ARG A 190 17.32 -8.85 28.99
N LEU A 191 18.27 -9.43 29.71
CA LEU A 191 17.99 -10.39 30.77
C LEU A 191 17.49 -9.70 32.05
N ASP A 192 17.94 -8.48 32.33
CA ASP A 192 17.54 -7.73 33.53
C ASP A 192 16.05 -7.37 33.53
N GLN A 193 15.45 -7.25 32.33
CA GLN A 193 14.02 -7.04 32.15
C GLN A 193 13.16 -8.27 32.50
N LEU A 194 13.77 -9.45 32.71
CA LEU A 194 13.06 -10.68 33.03
C LEU A 194 12.90 -10.87 34.55
N PRO A 195 11.79 -11.44 35.03
CA PRO A 195 11.46 -11.52 36.47
C PRO A 195 12.17 -12.68 37.20
N PHE A 196 13.37 -13.08 36.75
CA PHE A 196 14.13 -14.20 37.30
C PHE A 196 15.29 -13.73 38.17
N ASP A 197 15.01 -12.92 39.19
CA ASP A 197 16.02 -12.35 40.09
C ASP A 197 16.84 -13.43 40.81
N ASP A 198 16.30 -14.64 40.95
CA ASP A 198 17.01 -15.81 41.45
C ASP A 198 18.19 -16.22 40.56
N LEU A 199 18.11 -15.94 39.26
CA LEU A 199 19.11 -16.29 38.25
C LEU A 199 20.06 -15.12 37.90
N LYS A 200 19.73 -13.87 38.27
CA LYS A 200 20.54 -12.65 38.05
C LYS A 200 21.72 -12.54 39.02
N LYS A 201 22.57 -13.57 39.06
CA LYS A 201 23.65 -13.67 40.05
C LYS A 201 24.87 -14.34 39.41
N GLY A 202 26.08 -13.89 39.78
CA GLY A 202 27.32 -14.50 39.35
C GLY A 202 28.33 -13.48 38.84
N LYS A 203 29.62 -13.86 38.82
CA LYS A 203 30.72 -12.93 38.50
C LYS A 203 30.58 -12.29 37.12
N SER A 204 30.14 -13.03 36.11
CA SER A 204 29.96 -12.52 34.75
C SER A 204 28.77 -11.55 34.65
N TRP A 205 27.66 -11.89 35.33
CA TRP A 205 26.49 -11.02 35.45
C TRP A 205 26.87 -9.68 36.10
N ASP A 206 27.52 -9.73 37.26
CA ASP A 206 27.90 -8.53 38.01
C ASP A 206 28.86 -7.64 37.21
N LYS A 207 29.84 -8.25 36.51
CA LYS A 207 30.82 -7.53 35.68
C LYS A 207 30.19 -6.88 34.44
N ALA A 208 29.31 -7.58 33.74
CA ALA A 208 28.61 -7.03 32.58
C ALA A 208 27.54 -5.99 32.99
N LEU A 209 26.90 -6.15 34.15
CA LEU A 209 26.00 -5.15 34.71
C LEU A 209 26.77 -3.88 35.13
N GLN A 210 27.98 -4.02 35.67
CA GLN A 210 28.87 -2.87 35.91
C GLN A 210 29.21 -2.13 34.61
N TRP A 211 29.54 -2.84 33.54
CA TRP A 211 29.77 -2.22 32.21
C TRP A 211 28.52 -1.51 31.70
N LEU A 212 27.35 -2.14 31.81
CA LEU A 212 26.08 -1.56 31.37
C LEU A 212 25.74 -0.29 32.16
N ASN A 213 25.91 -0.32 33.48
CA ASN A 213 25.64 0.83 34.35
C ASN A 213 26.65 1.97 34.14
N ALA A 214 27.91 1.67 33.82
CA ALA A 214 28.90 2.68 33.48
C ALA A 214 28.58 3.38 32.15
N GLU A 215 28.15 2.63 31.13
CA GLU A 215 27.74 3.20 29.85
C GLU A 215 26.44 4.00 29.96
N ARG A 216 25.43 3.48 30.68
CA ARG A 216 24.19 4.22 30.95
C ARG A 216 24.48 5.54 31.67
N ARG A 217 25.33 5.51 32.71
CA ARG A 217 25.78 6.73 33.40
C ARG A 217 26.41 7.73 32.43
N ALA A 218 27.35 7.31 31.58
CA ALA A 218 28.02 8.19 30.63
C ALA A 218 27.10 8.74 29.52
N SER A 219 26.11 7.95 29.11
CA SER A 219 25.09 8.36 28.14
C SER A 219 24.12 9.37 28.76
N ASP A 220 23.58 9.06 29.93
CA ASP A 220 22.59 9.89 30.62
C ASP A 220 23.21 11.20 31.11
N GLU A 221 24.51 11.20 31.45
CA GLU A 221 25.28 12.42 31.72
C GLU A 221 25.35 13.33 30.48
N LYS A 222 25.63 12.79 29.28
CA LYS A 222 25.60 13.57 28.04
C LYS A 222 24.21 14.10 27.69
N ILE A 223 23.17 13.30 27.93
CA ILE A 223 21.77 13.70 27.72
C ILE A 223 21.43 14.85 28.67
N ALA A 224 21.76 14.73 29.96
CA ALA A 224 21.55 15.79 30.94
C ALA A 224 22.27 17.09 30.53
N THR A 225 23.54 17.04 30.13
CA THR A 225 24.26 18.24 29.65
C THR A 225 23.58 18.87 28.43
N ARG A 226 23.13 18.07 27.48
CA ARG A 226 22.42 18.55 26.29
C ARG A 226 21.07 19.18 26.66
N LEU A 227 20.28 18.52 27.50
CA LEU A 227 18.99 19.04 27.96
C LEU A 227 19.16 20.36 28.73
N ILE A 228 20.14 20.42 29.63
CA ILE A 228 20.46 21.65 30.38
C ILE A 228 20.86 22.79 29.43
N SER A 229 21.70 22.53 28.43
CA SER A 229 22.07 23.56 27.43
C SER A 229 20.90 24.03 26.56
N GLY A 230 19.84 23.22 26.42
CA GLY A 230 18.63 23.56 25.69
C GLY A 230 17.59 24.34 26.49
N LEU A 231 17.61 24.23 27.83
CA LEU A 231 16.64 24.89 28.73
C LEU A 231 16.54 26.41 28.51
N PRO A 232 17.64 27.19 28.36
CA PRO A 232 17.55 28.63 28.10
C PRO A 232 16.75 28.97 26.84
N THR A 233 16.88 28.15 25.79
CA THR A 233 16.15 28.35 24.53
C THR A 233 14.66 28.05 24.72
N GLN A 234 14.32 26.97 25.42
CA GLN A 234 12.92 26.62 25.71
C GLN A 234 12.24 27.66 26.63
N CYS A 235 12.95 28.22 27.60
CA CYS A 235 12.48 29.34 28.43
C CYS A 235 12.23 30.60 27.57
N ASN A 236 13.11 30.91 26.62
CA ASN A 236 12.93 32.02 25.68
C ASN A 236 11.72 31.82 24.74
N GLU A 237 11.47 30.59 24.31
CA GLU A 237 10.30 30.20 23.50
C GLU A 237 9.00 30.09 24.31
N ARG A 238 9.07 30.26 25.64
CA ARG A 238 7.95 30.21 26.59
C ARG A 238 7.16 28.90 26.59
N ALA A 239 7.83 27.77 26.35
CA ALA A 239 7.20 26.47 26.32
C ALA A 239 7.13 25.82 27.73
N LEU A 240 6.23 26.30 28.61
CA LEU A 240 6.18 25.91 30.03
C LEU A 240 6.21 24.40 30.30
N GLU A 241 5.35 23.62 29.64
CA GLU A 241 5.29 22.15 29.82
C GLU A 241 6.56 21.44 29.33
N ALA A 242 7.19 21.95 28.27
CA ALA A 242 8.44 21.42 27.76
C ALA A 242 9.61 21.67 28.73
N VAL A 243 9.68 22.87 29.31
CA VAL A 243 10.69 23.22 30.31
C VAL A 243 10.49 22.38 31.59
N ARG A 244 9.24 22.22 32.07
CA ARG A 244 8.92 21.34 33.22
C ARG A 244 9.36 19.90 33.00
N SER A 245 8.95 19.31 31.87
CA SER A 245 9.33 17.95 31.52
C SER A 245 10.85 17.78 31.42
N THR A 246 11.54 18.76 30.83
CA THR A 246 13.00 18.74 30.67
C THR A 246 13.71 18.85 32.03
N VAL A 247 13.23 19.71 32.94
CA VAL A 247 13.76 19.85 34.30
C VAL A 247 13.54 18.57 35.12
N ASP A 248 12.34 17.98 35.07
CA ASP A 248 12.02 16.75 35.79
C ASP A 248 12.86 15.56 35.30
N GLU A 249 13.09 15.48 33.99
CA GLU A 249 13.94 14.46 33.38
C GLU A 249 15.41 14.61 33.80
N VAL A 250 15.94 15.84 33.78
CA VAL A 250 17.29 16.14 34.27
C VAL A 250 17.44 15.80 35.76
N GLU A 251 16.46 16.15 36.60
CA GLU A 251 16.49 15.79 38.03
C GLU A 251 16.42 14.28 38.27
N LEU A 252 15.59 13.57 37.50
CA LEU A 252 15.48 12.12 37.58
C LEU A 252 16.83 11.46 37.25
N ILE A 253 17.49 11.92 36.19
CA ILE A 253 18.82 11.44 35.78
C ILE A 253 19.86 11.69 36.87
N ILE A 254 19.90 12.92 37.43
CA ILE A 254 20.81 13.30 38.52
C ILE A 254 20.60 12.41 39.75
N ARG A 255 19.35 12.17 40.16
CA ARG A 255 19.01 11.31 41.31
C ARG A 255 19.34 9.83 41.06
N THR A 256 19.07 9.35 39.85
CA THR A 256 19.25 7.93 39.47
C THR A 256 20.73 7.55 39.43
N HIS A 257 21.57 8.44 38.89
CA HIS A 257 22.97 8.14 38.67
C HIS A 257 23.93 8.83 39.65
N ARG A 258 23.44 9.70 40.55
CA ARG A 258 24.26 10.51 41.47
C ARG A 258 25.35 11.26 40.69
N ILE A 259 24.91 12.09 39.75
CA ILE A 259 25.77 12.92 38.91
C ILE A 259 25.97 14.25 39.63
N ASP A 260 27.22 14.70 39.74
CA ASP A 260 27.55 16.04 40.23
C ASP A 260 27.63 16.98 39.02
N LEU A 261 26.74 17.97 38.94
CA LEU A 261 26.74 18.96 37.86
C LEU A 261 27.90 19.94 38.02
N ASP A 262 28.39 20.47 36.90
CA ASP A 262 29.25 21.65 36.96
C ASP A 262 28.44 22.91 37.34
N GLN A 263 29.16 23.94 37.76
CA GLN A 263 28.54 25.12 38.36
C GLN A 263 27.66 25.90 37.36
N ASP A 264 28.04 25.92 36.08
CA ASP A 264 27.27 26.58 35.02
C ASP A 264 25.96 25.82 34.72
N ALA A 265 25.98 24.48 34.69
CA ALA A 265 24.79 23.66 34.45
C ALA A 265 23.80 23.70 35.63
N ASP A 266 24.30 23.75 36.87
CA ASP A 266 23.47 23.87 38.06
C ASP A 266 22.77 25.25 38.14
N ASP A 267 23.47 26.31 37.75
CA ASP A 267 22.91 27.66 37.65
C ASP A 267 21.79 27.73 36.59
N VAL A 268 22.01 27.15 35.41
CA VAL A 268 20.99 27.10 34.35
C VAL A 268 19.77 26.29 34.76
N LEU A 269 19.96 25.16 35.44
CA LEU A 269 18.86 24.33 35.94
C LEU A 269 18.06 25.06 37.03
N SER A 270 18.75 25.76 37.93
CA SER A 270 18.11 26.55 39.00
C SER A 270 17.33 27.74 38.44
N GLN A 271 17.89 28.48 37.50
CA GLN A 271 17.20 29.59 36.81
C GLN A 271 15.97 29.09 36.04
N SER A 272 16.04 27.92 35.42
CA SER A 272 14.90 27.33 34.69
C SER A 272 13.78 26.87 35.63
N LYS A 273 14.11 26.39 36.84
CA LYS A 273 13.12 26.08 37.89
C LYS A 273 12.41 27.32 38.40
N GLU A 274 13.16 28.39 38.62
CA GLU A 274 12.60 29.69 39.03
C GLU A 274 11.67 30.24 37.93
N TRP A 275 12.11 30.15 36.66
CA TRP A 275 11.29 30.51 35.51
C TRP A 275 9.99 29.70 35.38
N ILE A 276 10.00 28.39 35.64
CA ILE A 276 8.78 27.55 35.65
C ILE A 276 7.75 28.08 36.65
N ILE A 277 8.20 28.53 37.82
CA ILE A 277 7.33 29.06 38.87
C ILE A 277 6.76 30.40 38.41
N GLU A 278 7.62 31.31 37.93
CA GLU A 278 7.20 32.65 37.47
C GLU A 278 6.23 32.59 36.27
N GLU A 279 6.54 31.79 35.25
CA GLU A 279 5.70 31.66 34.05
C GLU A 279 4.41 30.90 34.35
N GLY A 280 4.44 29.92 35.27
CA GLY A 280 3.26 29.24 35.77
C GLY A 280 2.32 30.20 36.51
N GLU A 281 2.84 31.03 37.42
CA GLU A 281 2.06 32.06 38.12
C GLU A 281 1.51 33.12 37.15
N ARG A 282 2.29 33.47 36.10
CA ARG A 282 1.86 34.40 35.05
C ARG A 282 0.68 33.84 34.26
N LEU A 283 0.74 32.60 33.79
CA LEU A 283 -0.34 31.95 33.03
C LEU A 283 -1.59 31.75 33.90
N ASP A 284 -1.43 31.36 35.16
CA ASP A 284 -2.53 31.25 36.12
C ASP A 284 -3.22 32.61 36.35
N LYS A 285 -2.45 33.69 36.42
CA LYS A 285 -2.97 35.06 36.53
C LYS A 285 -3.65 35.51 35.23
N GLU A 286 -3.11 35.15 34.08
CA GLU A 286 -3.67 35.47 32.75
C GLU A 286 -4.99 34.72 32.50
N GLU A 287 -5.06 33.41 32.79
CA GLU A 287 -6.28 32.61 32.66
C GLU A 287 -7.38 33.11 33.61
N LYS A 288 -7.05 33.35 34.89
CA LYS A 288 -7.98 33.94 35.86
C LYS A 288 -8.43 35.34 35.43
N SER A 289 -7.54 36.16 34.84
CA SER A 289 -7.89 37.48 34.32
C SER A 289 -8.84 37.41 33.12
N LYS A 290 -8.63 36.45 32.21
CA LYS A 290 -9.43 36.26 31.00
C LYS A 290 -10.82 35.73 31.34
N ASP A 291 -10.92 34.73 32.20
CA ASP A 291 -12.19 34.17 32.68
C ASP A 291 -13.02 35.21 33.48
N VAL A 292 -12.38 35.98 34.37
CA VAL A 292 -13.06 37.07 35.09
C VAL A 292 -13.50 38.18 34.13
N SER A 293 -12.68 38.55 33.13
CA SER A 293 -13.02 39.55 32.11
C SER A 293 -14.17 39.08 31.20
N GLU A 294 -14.19 37.80 30.79
CA GLU A 294 -15.24 37.23 29.95
C GLU A 294 -16.57 37.12 30.71
N ARG A 295 -16.55 36.66 31.98
CA ARG A 295 -17.74 36.66 32.85
C ARG A 295 -18.27 38.06 33.09
N PHE A 296 -17.39 39.02 33.36
CA PHE A 296 -17.76 40.41 33.59
C PHE A 296 -18.33 41.08 32.32
N SER A 297 -17.69 40.88 31.17
CA SER A 297 -18.15 41.38 29.87
C SER A 297 -19.50 40.78 29.50
N LYS A 298 -19.71 39.48 29.73
CA LYS A 298 -20.99 38.81 29.51
C LYS A 298 -22.09 39.36 30.43
N GLU A 299 -21.80 39.62 31.70
CA GLU A 299 -22.78 40.19 32.63
C GLU A 299 -23.09 41.67 32.30
N ILE A 300 -22.10 42.47 31.92
CA ILE A 300 -22.33 43.84 31.42
C ILE A 300 -23.13 43.81 30.12
N THR A 301 -22.80 42.95 29.16
CA THR A 301 -23.53 42.87 27.88
C THR A 301 -24.96 42.38 28.10
N ASN A 302 -25.17 41.43 29.01
CA ASN A 302 -26.50 41.00 29.44
C ASN A 302 -27.28 42.14 30.12
N LEU A 303 -26.61 42.92 30.97
CA LEU A 303 -27.21 44.12 31.57
C LEU A 303 -27.50 45.19 30.52
N GLU A 304 -26.64 45.43 29.53
CA GLU A 304 -26.85 46.43 28.47
C GLU A 304 -27.98 46.02 27.51
N SER A 305 -27.96 44.78 27.03
CA SER A 305 -28.97 44.24 26.10
C SER A 305 -30.36 44.11 26.75
N ASN A 306 -30.40 43.71 28.02
CA ASN A 306 -31.63 43.58 28.78
C ASN A 306 -31.88 44.76 29.72
N TRP A 307 -31.15 45.88 29.57
CA TRP A 307 -31.18 47.01 30.52
C TRP A 307 -32.60 47.53 30.73
N HIS A 308 -33.30 47.72 29.61
CA HIS A 308 -34.68 48.21 29.60
C HIS A 308 -35.70 47.19 30.11
N VAL A 309 -35.36 45.89 30.11
CA VAL A 309 -36.20 44.80 30.63
C VAL A 309 -35.99 44.66 32.13
N ILE A 310 -34.73 44.59 32.58
CA ILE A 310 -34.33 44.52 34.00
C ILE A 310 -34.80 45.76 34.75
N LEU A 311 -34.75 46.95 34.14
CA LEU A 311 -35.29 48.19 34.71
C LEU A 311 -36.83 48.23 34.84
N LYS A 312 -37.54 47.25 34.24
CA LYS A 312 -38.99 47.05 34.34
C LYS A 312 -39.38 45.79 35.12
N SER A 313 -38.41 44.96 35.50
CA SER A 313 -38.61 43.71 36.25
C SER A 313 -39.06 43.96 37.70
N PRO A 314 -39.69 42.95 38.35
CA PRO A 314 -40.06 43.02 39.76
C PRO A 314 -38.84 43.29 40.66
N LEU A 315 -39.08 43.97 41.79
CA LEU A 315 -38.06 44.43 42.73
C LEU A 315 -37.00 43.36 43.09
N LYS A 316 -37.41 42.09 43.23
CA LYS A 316 -36.55 40.96 43.59
C LYS A 316 -35.52 40.60 42.50
N GLU A 317 -35.87 40.74 41.23
CA GLU A 317 -34.97 40.46 40.09
C GLU A 317 -33.96 41.59 39.88
N MET A 318 -34.37 42.84 40.13
CA MET A 318 -33.47 43.99 40.14
C MET A 318 -32.44 43.90 41.27
N GLU A 319 -32.87 43.55 42.49
CA GLU A 319 -31.97 43.35 43.64
C GLU A 319 -31.00 42.18 43.39
N GLY A 320 -31.44 41.12 42.71
CA GLY A 320 -30.59 40.00 42.29
C GLY A 320 -29.52 40.42 41.27
N SER A 321 -29.90 41.17 40.23
CA SER A 321 -29.00 41.67 39.19
C SER A 321 -27.98 42.68 39.75
N ARG A 322 -28.42 43.56 40.67
CA ARG A 322 -27.55 44.50 41.39
C ARG A 322 -26.48 43.79 42.23
N ARG A 323 -26.84 42.67 42.87
CA ARG A 323 -25.90 41.88 43.70
C ARG A 323 -24.86 41.16 42.84
N LYS A 324 -25.27 40.54 41.73
CA LYS A 324 -24.36 39.90 40.77
C LYS A 324 -23.35 40.90 40.18
N LEU A 325 -23.82 42.06 39.71
CA LEU A 325 -22.96 43.14 39.23
C LEU A 325 -21.99 43.65 40.31
N THR A 326 -22.39 43.64 41.59
CA THR A 326 -21.49 44.04 42.68
C THR A 326 -20.38 43.03 42.92
N ASN A 327 -20.73 41.75 42.94
CA ASN A 327 -19.77 40.68 43.19
C ASN A 327 -18.74 40.58 42.06
N CYS A 328 -19.21 40.52 40.80
CA CYS A 328 -18.32 40.48 39.64
C CYS A 328 -17.42 41.73 39.56
N TRP A 329 -17.95 42.92 39.87
CA TRP A 329 -17.13 44.14 39.93
C TRP A 329 -16.08 44.12 41.04
N SER A 330 -16.38 43.54 42.21
CA SER A 330 -15.41 43.46 43.30
C SER A 330 -14.26 42.50 42.96
N GLU A 331 -14.51 41.46 42.16
CA GLU A 331 -13.48 40.52 41.69
C GLU A 331 -12.58 41.15 40.64
N VAL A 332 -13.15 41.92 39.71
CA VAL A 332 -12.39 42.72 38.73
C VAL A 332 -11.49 43.76 39.43
N GLN A 333 -11.98 44.42 40.47
CA GLN A 333 -11.19 45.39 41.24
C GLN A 333 -10.07 44.75 42.07
N LYS A 334 -10.26 43.51 42.55
CA LYS A 334 -9.22 42.77 43.28
C LYS A 334 -8.06 42.31 42.39
N LEU A 335 -8.31 42.13 41.10
CA LEU A 335 -7.31 41.67 40.13
C LEU A 335 -6.62 42.82 39.36
N GLU A 336 -6.92 44.09 39.70
CA GLU A 336 -6.31 45.30 39.14
C GLU A 336 -6.31 45.34 37.60
N LEU A 337 -7.40 44.88 36.97
CA LEU A 337 -7.52 44.82 35.51
C LEU A 337 -7.68 46.22 34.91
N GLU A 338 -6.82 46.59 33.96
CA GLU A 338 -6.96 47.81 33.16
C GLU A 338 -8.15 47.67 32.20
N LEU A 339 -9.26 48.31 32.54
CA LEU A 339 -10.46 48.34 31.72
C LEU A 339 -10.50 49.59 30.85
N SER A 340 -11.08 49.48 29.65
CA SER A 340 -11.25 50.59 28.71
C SER A 340 -11.87 51.82 29.36
N ASP A 341 -11.36 53.01 29.01
CA ASP A 341 -11.81 54.30 29.55
C ASP A 341 -13.34 54.42 29.52
N GLY A 342 -13.92 54.73 30.68
CA GLY A 342 -15.37 54.91 30.86
C GLY A 342 -16.15 53.70 31.39
N VAL A 343 -15.57 52.50 31.49
CA VAL A 343 -16.27 51.33 32.08
C VAL A 343 -16.48 51.48 33.59
N ASN A 344 -15.50 52.04 34.30
CA ASN A 344 -15.63 52.41 35.72
C ASN A 344 -16.81 53.38 35.94
N GLU A 345 -16.93 54.38 35.07
CA GLU A 345 -18.01 55.36 35.06
C GLU A 345 -19.35 54.66 34.79
N LYS A 346 -19.43 53.82 33.75
CA LYS A 346 -20.63 53.06 33.37
C LYS A 346 -21.11 52.08 34.45
N VAL A 347 -20.20 51.36 35.12
CA VAL A 347 -20.59 50.45 36.21
C VAL A 347 -21.11 51.26 37.39
N ARG A 348 -20.46 52.37 37.72
CA ARG A 348 -20.94 53.26 38.78
C ARG A 348 -22.29 53.87 38.40
N GLU A 349 -22.48 54.23 37.13
CA GLU A 349 -23.74 54.70 36.54
C GLU A 349 -24.83 53.63 36.64
N TYR A 350 -24.59 52.40 36.19
CA TYR A 350 -25.56 51.30 36.28
C TYR A 350 -25.89 50.90 37.71
N LYS A 351 -24.90 50.89 38.61
CA LYS A 351 -25.13 50.66 40.05
C LYS A 351 -25.97 51.77 40.65
N SER A 352 -25.64 53.02 40.33
CA SER A 352 -26.39 54.20 40.76
C SER A 352 -27.80 54.20 40.20
N GLU A 353 -28.01 53.91 38.91
CA GLU A 353 -29.32 53.84 38.27
C GLU A 353 -30.17 52.69 38.82
N LEU A 354 -29.59 51.50 39.07
CA LEU A 354 -30.30 50.39 39.69
C LEU A 354 -30.68 50.71 41.14
N ASP A 355 -29.78 51.29 41.93
CA ASP A 355 -30.06 51.70 43.31
C ASP A 355 -31.08 52.84 43.37
N GLU A 356 -30.97 53.79 42.45
CA GLU A 356 -31.91 54.90 42.29
C GLU A 356 -33.26 54.39 41.78
N ARG A 357 -33.33 53.35 40.94
CA ARG A 357 -34.57 52.75 40.45
C ARG A 357 -35.21 51.78 41.45
N ILE A 358 -34.43 51.01 42.19
CA ILE A 358 -34.87 50.23 43.37
C ILE A 358 -35.45 51.20 44.41
N GLY A 359 -34.75 52.31 44.67
CA GLY A 359 -35.20 53.40 45.54
C GLY A 359 -36.42 54.15 44.99
N LYS A 360 -36.46 54.44 43.69
CA LYS A 360 -37.59 55.09 43.00
C LYS A 360 -38.76 54.15 42.89
N LEU A 361 -38.65 52.84 42.66
CA LEU A 361 -39.78 51.91 42.70
C LEU A 361 -40.31 51.78 44.13
N LYS A 362 -39.42 51.76 45.14
CA LYS A 362 -39.79 51.91 46.56
C LYS A 362 -40.50 53.26 46.87
N ARG A 363 -40.20 54.36 46.15
CA ARG A 363 -40.79 55.72 46.32
C ARG A 363 -41.91 56.09 45.33
N LYS A 364 -42.04 55.42 44.19
CA LYS A 364 -42.98 55.62 43.06
C LYS A 364 -44.11 54.58 43.12
N LEU A 365 -43.93 53.49 43.87
CA LEU A 365 -45.01 52.84 44.65
C LEU A 365 -45.69 53.82 45.62
N ARG A 366 -45.00 54.89 46.06
CA ARG A 366 -45.57 55.94 46.92
C ARG A 366 -46.04 57.20 46.19
N ARG A 367 -45.62 57.50 44.93
CA ARG A 367 -45.91 58.80 44.28
C ARG A 367 -46.11 58.70 42.75
N ARG A 368 -47.19 58.03 42.35
CA ARG A 368 -47.95 58.32 41.11
C ARG A 368 -48.80 59.60 41.30
N LEU A 369 -48.17 60.75 41.52
CA LEU A 369 -48.86 62.04 41.62
C LEU A 369 -48.09 63.10 40.79
N ILE A 370 -48.56 63.33 39.55
CA ILE A 370 -48.60 64.63 38.82
C ILE A 370 -47.23 65.18 38.34
N ALA A 371 -46.84 65.28 37.04
CA ALA A 371 -47.35 65.92 35.80
C ALA A 371 -46.82 67.37 35.52
N LYS A 372 -45.82 67.44 34.62
CA LYS A 372 -45.58 68.34 33.43
C LYS A 372 -45.82 69.87 33.41
N VAL A 373 -44.78 70.59 32.88
CA VAL A 373 -44.70 71.59 31.75
C VAL A 373 -45.58 72.88 31.80
N GLY A 374 -45.23 74.12 31.38
CA GLY A 374 -44.12 74.76 30.64
C GLY A 374 -44.53 76.17 30.09
N ILE A 375 -43.94 76.56 28.94
CA ILE A 375 -44.40 77.50 27.87
C ILE A 375 -44.02 79.01 27.86
N PHE A 376 -43.85 79.51 26.61
CA PHE A 376 -44.25 80.79 25.95
C PHE A 376 -43.15 81.88 25.75
N LEU A 377 -42.70 82.30 24.55
CA LEU A 377 -43.28 82.79 23.26
C LEU A 377 -43.92 84.19 23.31
N THR A 378 -43.19 85.24 22.88
CA THR A 378 -43.73 86.53 22.34
C THR A 378 -42.67 87.38 21.60
N VAL A 379 -42.23 86.99 20.39
CA VAL A 379 -41.37 87.84 19.49
C VAL A 379 -42.04 88.09 18.12
N ALA A 380 -43.34 87.83 18.01
CA ALA A 380 -44.00 87.58 16.73
C ALA A 380 -44.42 88.82 15.89
N PHE A 381 -44.28 90.07 16.33
CA PHE A 381 -45.01 91.16 15.64
C PHE A 381 -44.21 91.99 14.62
N PHE A 382 -42.89 92.14 14.78
CA PHE A 382 -42.07 92.96 13.85
C PHE A 382 -41.66 92.24 12.55
N VAL A 383 -41.86 90.92 12.50
CA VAL A 383 -41.60 90.08 11.33
C VAL A 383 -42.59 90.40 10.18
N SER A 384 -43.81 90.88 10.45
CA SER A 384 -44.94 90.80 9.51
C SER A 384 -44.89 91.71 8.26
N PHE A 385 -44.17 92.84 8.25
CA PHE A 385 -44.24 93.79 7.11
C PHE A 385 -43.07 93.68 6.11
N TYR A 386 -41.85 93.39 6.58
CA TYR A 386 -40.76 92.92 5.70
C TYR A 386 -41.14 91.57 5.08
N VAL A 387 -41.90 90.76 5.84
CA VAL A 387 -42.57 89.57 5.35
C VAL A 387 -43.51 89.86 4.20
N PHE A 388 -44.29 90.94 4.09
CA PHE A 388 -45.19 91.13 2.93
C PHE A 388 -44.49 91.27 1.56
N ALA A 389 -43.38 92.01 1.49
CA ALA A 389 -42.64 92.20 0.24
C ALA A 389 -41.71 91.01 -0.07
N LYS A 390 -41.10 90.42 0.96
CA LYS A 390 -40.43 89.12 0.86
C LYS A 390 -41.43 88.04 0.44
N LEU A 391 -42.64 88.02 1.01
CA LEU A 391 -43.74 87.06 0.77
C LEU A 391 -44.16 87.01 -0.68
N ARG A 392 -44.14 88.11 -1.44
CA ARG A 392 -44.57 88.04 -2.85
C ARG A 392 -43.47 87.52 -3.79
N SER A 393 -42.21 87.73 -3.43
CA SER A 393 -41.06 87.08 -4.09
C SER A 393 -40.85 85.64 -3.58
N GLU A 394 -41.17 85.39 -2.31
CA GLU A 394 -41.19 84.08 -1.66
C GLU A 394 -42.39 83.27 -2.14
N THR A 395 -43.54 83.84 -2.49
CA THR A 395 -44.66 83.07 -3.08
C THR A 395 -44.36 82.67 -4.52
N LEU A 396 -43.66 83.50 -5.30
CA LEU A 396 -43.16 83.13 -6.63
C LEU A 396 -42.00 82.13 -6.53
N LYS A 397 -41.07 82.29 -5.58
CA LYS A 397 -40.05 81.28 -5.26
C LYS A 397 -40.67 80.00 -4.69
N GLU A 398 -41.68 80.05 -3.84
CA GLU A 398 -42.43 78.90 -3.31
C GLU A 398 -43.28 78.25 -4.39
N GLN A 399 -43.76 78.99 -5.40
CA GLN A 399 -44.40 78.39 -6.56
C GLN A 399 -43.36 77.75 -7.48
N PHE A 400 -42.23 78.39 -7.77
CA PHE A 400 -41.15 77.80 -8.59
C PHE A 400 -40.51 76.59 -7.91
N GLU A 401 -40.16 76.72 -6.62
CA GLU A 401 -39.73 75.62 -5.77
C GLU A 401 -40.86 74.62 -5.57
N GLY A 402 -42.12 75.05 -5.49
CA GLY A 402 -43.28 74.15 -5.41
C GLY A 402 -43.42 73.29 -6.65
N TYR A 403 -43.21 73.85 -7.85
CA TYR A 403 -43.21 73.12 -9.12
C TYR A 403 -41.95 72.25 -9.31
N LYS A 404 -40.78 72.68 -8.80
CA LYS A 404 -39.55 71.87 -8.78
C LYS A 404 -39.61 70.74 -7.73
N VAL A 405 -40.16 70.99 -6.56
CA VAL A 405 -40.40 69.99 -5.48
C VAL A 405 -41.49 69.02 -5.91
N ALA A 406 -42.56 69.49 -6.55
CA ALA A 406 -43.56 68.63 -7.18
C ALA A 406 -43.06 67.97 -8.48
N ARG A 407 -41.90 68.40 -9.00
CA ARG A 407 -41.32 68.04 -10.31
C ARG A 407 -42.38 68.02 -11.42
N THR A 408 -43.08 69.12 -11.67
CA THR A 408 -44.11 69.19 -12.74
C THR A 408 -43.74 70.23 -13.80
N VAL A 409 -43.45 69.77 -15.02
CA VAL A 409 -42.80 70.57 -16.08
C VAL A 409 -43.80 71.35 -16.92
N ARG A 410 -44.90 70.74 -17.39
CA ARG A 410 -45.90 71.40 -18.26
C ARG A 410 -46.63 72.56 -17.59
N PRO A 411 -47.05 72.47 -16.30
CA PRO A 411 -47.60 73.61 -15.58
C PRO A 411 -46.55 74.69 -15.31
N PHE A 412 -45.29 74.29 -15.05
CA PHE A 412 -44.19 75.21 -14.78
C PHE A 412 -43.77 75.99 -16.03
N GLU A 413 -43.75 75.33 -17.19
CA GLU A 413 -43.54 75.96 -18.50
C GLU A 413 -44.59 77.05 -18.78
N LYS A 414 -45.87 76.77 -18.48
CA LYS A 414 -46.97 77.76 -18.60
C LYS A 414 -46.79 78.94 -17.64
N LEU A 415 -46.36 78.70 -16.39
CA LEU A 415 -46.12 79.74 -15.41
C LEU A 415 -44.93 80.63 -15.83
N VAL A 416 -43.81 80.03 -16.23
CA VAL A 416 -42.61 80.74 -16.71
C VAL A 416 -42.94 81.59 -17.94
N LYS A 417 -43.69 81.06 -18.92
CA LYS A 417 -44.18 81.81 -20.09
C LYS A 417 -45.12 82.96 -19.71
N SER A 418 -45.98 82.79 -18.71
CA SER A 418 -46.88 83.86 -18.24
C SER A 418 -46.14 84.98 -17.49
N THR A 419 -44.99 84.68 -16.88
CA THR A 419 -44.16 85.62 -16.11
C THR A 419 -43.41 86.61 -17.01
N ASP A 420 -43.13 86.24 -18.28
CA ASP A 420 -42.52 87.14 -19.29
C ASP A 420 -43.47 88.29 -19.71
N THR A 421 -44.75 88.27 -19.30
CA THR A 421 -45.77 89.23 -19.74
C THR A 421 -46.06 90.37 -18.73
N TYR A 422 -45.46 90.39 -17.53
CA TYR A 422 -45.76 91.38 -16.48
C TYR A 422 -44.53 92.07 -15.84
N ARG A 423 -44.30 93.33 -16.27
CA ARG A 423 -43.59 94.47 -15.62
C ARG A 423 -42.24 94.27 -14.87
N TRP A 424 -41.29 95.05 -15.36
CA TRP A 424 -39.88 95.29 -14.98
C TRP A 424 -39.52 95.75 -13.52
N PRO A 425 -40.41 96.23 -12.61
CA PRO A 425 -39.95 96.67 -11.27
C PRO A 425 -39.79 95.56 -10.22
N ILE A 426 -40.40 94.38 -10.39
CA ILE A 426 -40.38 93.31 -9.36
C ILE A 426 -39.17 92.38 -9.54
N ALA A 427 -38.74 92.12 -10.77
CA ALA A 427 -37.56 91.30 -11.06
C ALA A 427 -36.24 92.02 -10.72
N PHE A 428 -36.20 93.37 -10.84
CA PHE A 428 -35.01 94.18 -10.58
C PHE A 428 -34.73 94.39 -9.07
N LEU A 429 -35.77 94.60 -8.25
CA LEU A 429 -35.61 94.80 -6.79
C LEU A 429 -35.49 93.49 -5.98
N ALA A 430 -35.85 92.33 -6.57
CA ALA A 430 -35.76 91.01 -5.92
C ALA A 430 -34.64 90.08 -6.46
N ARG A 431 -33.79 90.52 -7.41
CA ARG A 431 -32.68 89.74 -8.01
C ARG A 431 -33.08 88.37 -8.64
N MET A 432 -34.28 88.21 -9.19
CA MET A 432 -34.83 86.92 -9.68
C MET A 432 -34.35 86.45 -11.08
N GLY A 433 -33.44 87.16 -11.73
CA GLY A 433 -32.97 86.84 -13.10
C GLY A 433 -32.28 85.47 -13.24
N PRO A 434 -31.33 85.12 -12.35
CA PRO A 434 -30.70 83.79 -12.33
C PRO A 434 -31.71 82.65 -12.12
N GLU A 435 -32.71 82.85 -11.26
CA GLU A 435 -33.70 81.83 -10.93
C GLU A 435 -34.65 81.52 -12.10
N ILE A 436 -35.00 82.51 -12.92
CA ILE A 436 -35.82 82.30 -14.14
C ILE A 436 -35.01 81.57 -15.21
N ASN A 437 -33.75 81.91 -15.42
CA ASN A 437 -32.88 81.23 -16.39
C ASN A 437 -32.60 79.77 -15.96
N ASN A 438 -32.37 79.53 -14.67
CA ASN A 438 -32.22 78.18 -14.12
C ASN A 438 -33.52 77.36 -14.23
N ALA A 439 -34.69 78.00 -14.14
CA ALA A 439 -35.97 77.35 -14.35
C ALA A 439 -36.17 76.96 -15.83
N LYS A 440 -35.84 77.84 -16.78
CA LYS A 440 -35.88 77.55 -18.22
C LYS A 440 -34.92 76.40 -18.59
N ALA A 441 -33.67 76.46 -18.13
CA ALA A 441 -32.69 75.39 -18.36
C ALA A 441 -33.10 74.04 -17.77
N TRP A 442 -33.76 74.03 -16.61
CA TRP A 442 -34.29 72.80 -16.02
C TRP A 442 -35.48 72.23 -16.80
N ILE A 443 -36.41 73.10 -17.25
CA ILE A 443 -37.54 72.71 -18.11
C ILE A 443 -37.03 72.12 -19.42
N ASP A 444 -36.09 72.80 -20.08
CA ASP A 444 -35.52 72.35 -21.35
C ASP A 444 -34.80 71.00 -21.18
N PHE A 445 -34.01 70.83 -20.12
CA PHE A 445 -33.38 69.57 -19.79
C PHE A 445 -34.39 68.42 -19.60
N GLU A 446 -35.46 68.62 -18.83
CA GLU A 446 -36.49 67.58 -18.59
C GLU A 446 -37.30 67.27 -19.86
N LEU A 447 -37.55 68.27 -20.73
CA LEU A 447 -38.22 68.07 -22.01
C LEU A 447 -37.33 67.36 -23.04
N ASP A 448 -36.03 67.65 -23.07
CA ASP A 448 -35.06 66.94 -23.91
C ASP A 448 -34.93 65.47 -23.47
N GLN A 449 -34.87 65.20 -22.16
CA GLN A 449 -34.89 63.84 -21.62
C GLN A 449 -36.18 63.10 -21.97
N TYR A 450 -37.33 63.78 -21.91
CA TYR A 450 -38.61 63.21 -22.35
C TYR A 450 -38.59 62.84 -23.83
N GLN A 451 -38.09 63.72 -24.71
CA GLN A 451 -38.06 63.46 -26.14
C GLN A 451 -37.13 62.28 -26.48
N LEU A 452 -35.95 62.21 -25.86
CA LEU A 452 -35.03 61.07 -26.01
C LEU A 452 -35.66 59.74 -25.61
N LEU A 453 -36.38 59.71 -24.47
CA LEU A 453 -37.07 58.51 -24.01
C LEU A 453 -38.26 58.15 -24.91
N TYR A 454 -39.01 59.14 -25.39
CA TYR A 454 -40.12 58.96 -26.31
C TYR A 454 -39.66 58.37 -27.66
N ASP A 455 -38.58 58.92 -28.24
CA ASP A 455 -37.99 58.40 -29.47
C ASP A 455 -37.47 56.97 -29.27
N LYS A 456 -36.86 56.67 -28.11
CA LYS A 456 -36.43 55.31 -27.77
C LYS A 456 -37.62 54.34 -27.63
N ILE A 457 -38.75 54.76 -27.05
CA ILE A 457 -39.99 53.96 -27.00
C ILE A 457 -40.46 53.65 -28.42
N ASN A 458 -40.49 54.64 -29.31
CA ASN A 458 -40.96 54.45 -30.69
C ASN A 458 -40.05 53.51 -31.50
N ASN A 459 -38.73 53.65 -31.36
CA ASN A 459 -37.78 52.76 -32.02
C ASN A 459 -37.95 51.30 -31.56
N LEU A 460 -38.00 51.07 -30.24
CA LEU A 460 -38.23 49.73 -29.69
C LEU A 460 -39.61 49.16 -30.06
N ASN A 461 -40.65 50.00 -30.19
CA ASN A 461 -41.97 49.56 -30.63
C ASN A 461 -41.98 49.14 -32.10
N THR A 462 -41.20 49.81 -32.95
CA THR A 462 -41.01 49.43 -34.36
C THR A 462 -40.26 48.09 -34.49
N GLU A 463 -39.23 47.88 -33.65
CA GLU A 463 -38.54 46.58 -33.57
C GLU A 463 -39.46 45.47 -33.02
N ALA A 464 -40.30 45.79 -32.05
CA ALA A 464 -41.28 44.86 -31.49
C ALA A 464 -42.33 44.42 -32.53
N ASP A 465 -42.76 45.33 -33.41
CA ASP A 465 -43.64 45.01 -34.55
C ASP A 465 -42.98 44.06 -35.55
N SER A 466 -41.64 44.04 -35.59
CA SER A 466 -40.85 43.13 -36.41
C SER A 466 -40.47 41.82 -35.69
N GLY A 467 -40.90 41.63 -34.44
CA GLY A 467 -40.72 40.39 -33.69
C GLY A 467 -39.44 40.26 -32.84
N PHE A 468 -38.78 41.37 -32.46
CA PHE A 468 -37.58 41.39 -31.61
C PHE A 468 -36.40 40.55 -32.16
N GLY A 469 -35.74 41.00 -33.24
CA GLY A 469 -34.67 40.25 -33.93
C GLY A 469 -33.27 40.24 -33.30
N ARG A 470 -33.09 40.70 -32.06
CA ARG A 470 -31.77 40.77 -31.36
C ARG A 470 -31.74 39.78 -30.19
N PRO A 471 -30.56 39.44 -29.63
CA PRO A 471 -30.48 38.66 -28.40
C PRO A 471 -31.31 39.26 -27.26
N ILE A 472 -32.05 38.41 -26.53
CA ILE A 472 -33.03 38.88 -25.54
C ILE A 472 -32.43 39.63 -24.35
N ASN A 473 -31.15 39.38 -24.02
CA ASN A 473 -30.40 40.11 -23.00
C ASN A 473 -30.18 41.58 -23.36
N GLU A 474 -29.94 41.89 -24.65
CA GLU A 474 -29.78 43.28 -25.10
C GLU A 474 -31.08 44.06 -24.91
N TYR A 475 -32.22 43.46 -25.26
CA TYR A 475 -33.53 44.06 -25.00
C TYR A 475 -33.79 44.23 -23.50
N TRP A 476 -33.45 43.25 -22.68
CA TRP A 476 -33.64 43.33 -21.23
C TRP A 476 -32.89 44.52 -20.60
N ASP A 477 -31.64 44.74 -21.00
CA ASP A 477 -30.88 45.91 -20.57
C ASP A 477 -31.49 47.22 -21.06
N ASP A 478 -31.97 47.25 -22.31
CA ASP A 478 -32.65 48.41 -22.87
C ASP A 478 -33.94 48.74 -22.12
N PHE A 479 -34.75 47.75 -21.77
CA PHE A 479 -35.99 47.92 -20.99
C PHE A 479 -35.72 48.35 -19.55
N ILE A 480 -34.67 47.83 -18.88
CA ILE A 480 -34.25 48.31 -17.55
C ILE A 480 -33.84 49.77 -17.61
N LYS A 481 -32.98 50.14 -18.57
CA LYS A 481 -32.51 51.53 -18.74
C LYS A 481 -33.66 52.46 -19.07
N LEU A 482 -34.57 52.04 -19.95
CA LEU A 482 -35.75 52.80 -20.34
C LEU A 482 -36.69 53.03 -19.15
N ARG A 483 -37.00 51.99 -18.37
CA ARG A 483 -37.88 52.11 -17.21
C ARG A 483 -37.27 52.98 -16.11
N LYS A 484 -35.96 52.85 -15.88
CA LYS A 484 -35.22 53.72 -14.96
C LYS A 484 -35.30 55.19 -15.42
N GLY A 485 -35.03 55.43 -16.71
CA GLY A 485 -35.12 56.77 -17.31
C GLY A 485 -36.50 57.39 -17.12
N ILE A 486 -37.58 56.64 -17.37
CA ILE A 486 -38.96 57.12 -17.16
C ILE A 486 -39.24 57.45 -15.70
N VAL A 487 -38.77 56.63 -14.75
CA VAL A 487 -38.94 56.87 -13.31
C VAL A 487 -38.21 58.14 -12.86
N ASP A 488 -37.04 58.42 -13.46
CA ASP A 488 -36.19 59.55 -13.13
C ASP A 488 -36.69 60.89 -13.70
N THR A 489 -37.64 60.90 -14.66
CA THR A 489 -38.26 62.12 -15.22
C THR A 489 -39.24 62.82 -14.26
N ALA A 490 -39.56 64.08 -14.58
CA ALA A 490 -40.61 64.86 -13.91
C ALA A 490 -41.97 64.13 -13.81
N THR A 491 -42.71 64.36 -12.73
CA THR A 491 -43.93 63.65 -12.31
C THR A 491 -45.03 63.64 -13.38
N ASP A 492 -45.24 64.76 -14.07
CA ASP A 492 -46.24 64.88 -15.14
C ASP A 492 -45.77 64.23 -16.46
N LEU A 493 -44.51 64.43 -16.84
CA LEU A 493 -43.90 63.79 -18.01
C LEU A 493 -43.83 62.27 -17.87
N LYS A 494 -43.57 61.77 -16.66
CA LYS A 494 -43.63 60.35 -16.30
C LYS A 494 -45.02 59.76 -16.56
N VAL A 495 -46.09 60.48 -16.25
CA VAL A 495 -47.47 60.01 -16.53
C VAL A 495 -47.70 59.87 -18.03
N GLU A 496 -47.23 60.83 -18.83
CA GLU A 496 -47.30 60.77 -20.30
C GLU A 496 -46.47 59.61 -20.87
N LEU A 497 -45.19 59.49 -20.48
CA LEU A 497 -44.31 58.40 -20.93
C LEU A 497 -44.83 57.02 -20.53
N ASN A 498 -45.41 56.89 -19.32
CA ASN A 498 -46.07 55.65 -18.90
C ASN A 498 -47.21 55.25 -19.84
N LYS A 499 -48.00 56.21 -20.31
CA LYS A 499 -49.08 55.93 -21.27
C LYS A 499 -48.53 55.48 -22.64
N HIS A 500 -47.40 56.03 -23.07
CA HIS A 500 -46.77 55.67 -24.34
C HIS A 500 -46.06 54.32 -24.30
N ILE A 501 -45.44 53.94 -23.18
CA ILE A 501 -44.72 52.67 -23.06
C ILE A 501 -45.65 51.46 -22.86
N GLU A 502 -46.90 51.65 -22.39
CA GLU A 502 -47.85 50.55 -22.10
C GLU A 502 -47.98 49.50 -23.22
N SER A 503 -48.07 49.95 -24.48
CA SER A 503 -48.20 49.05 -25.62
C SER A 503 -46.92 48.23 -25.85
N LEU A 504 -45.76 48.87 -25.73
CA LEU A 504 -44.45 48.24 -25.88
C LEU A 504 -44.20 47.24 -24.74
N GLU A 505 -44.57 47.58 -23.51
CA GLU A 505 -44.46 46.71 -22.33
C GLU A 505 -45.27 45.43 -22.49
N ARG A 506 -46.49 45.50 -23.03
CA ARG A 506 -47.28 44.28 -23.31
C ARG A 506 -46.60 43.37 -24.33
N LYS A 507 -46.03 43.92 -25.40
CA LYS A 507 -45.30 43.13 -26.41
C LYS A 507 -44.04 42.51 -25.82
N TRP A 508 -43.29 43.27 -25.04
CA TRP A 508 -42.11 42.80 -24.32
C TRP A 508 -42.44 41.70 -23.31
N ASP A 509 -43.47 41.89 -22.50
CA ASP A 509 -43.90 40.89 -21.51
C ASP A 509 -44.31 39.58 -22.21
N SER A 510 -45.01 39.66 -23.34
CA SER A 510 -45.37 38.47 -24.14
C SER A 510 -44.13 37.73 -24.66
N HIS A 511 -43.17 38.45 -25.25
CA HIS A 511 -41.91 37.89 -25.74
C HIS A 511 -41.09 37.27 -24.60
N ARG A 512 -40.96 37.97 -23.46
CA ARG A 512 -40.30 37.47 -22.25
C ARG A 512 -40.96 36.21 -21.72
N ILE A 513 -42.28 36.17 -21.61
CA ILE A 513 -43.03 35.00 -21.12
C ILE A 513 -42.82 33.81 -22.06
N SER A 514 -42.84 34.03 -23.38
CA SER A 514 -42.59 32.97 -24.37
C SER A 514 -41.18 32.39 -24.23
N TYR A 515 -40.15 33.25 -24.19
CA TYR A 515 -38.77 32.84 -23.99
C TYR A 515 -38.56 32.07 -22.67
N VAL A 516 -39.08 32.60 -21.55
CA VAL A 516 -39.01 31.94 -20.25
C VAL A 516 -39.73 30.58 -20.27
N GLY A 517 -40.85 30.48 -20.97
CA GLY A 517 -41.60 29.24 -21.16
C GLY A 517 -40.82 28.19 -21.94
N GLU A 518 -40.18 28.58 -23.04
CA GLU A 518 -39.33 27.72 -23.85
C GLU A 518 -38.12 27.20 -23.07
N GLN A 519 -37.40 28.10 -22.38
CA GLN A 519 -36.25 27.74 -21.55
C GLN A 519 -36.64 26.77 -20.42
N ARG A 520 -37.79 26.99 -19.77
CA ARG A 520 -38.33 26.03 -18.78
C ARG A 520 -38.75 24.70 -19.41
N GLY A 521 -39.14 24.68 -20.68
CA GLY A 521 -39.42 23.47 -21.44
C GLY A 521 -38.15 22.67 -21.73
N ARG A 522 -37.11 23.35 -22.26
CA ARG A 522 -35.80 22.77 -22.55
C ARG A 522 -35.17 22.14 -21.30
N ARG A 523 -35.11 22.89 -20.19
CA ARG A 523 -34.59 22.41 -18.89
C ARG A 523 -35.30 21.15 -18.39
N ARG A 524 -36.63 21.11 -18.46
CA ARG A 524 -37.41 19.92 -18.05
C ARG A 524 -37.14 18.72 -18.94
N LYS A 525 -37.03 18.95 -20.25
CA LYS A 525 -36.74 17.89 -21.21
C LYS A 525 -35.34 17.31 -20.98
N VAL A 526 -34.31 18.15 -20.88
CA VAL A 526 -32.92 17.67 -20.72
C VAL A 526 -32.72 16.96 -19.38
N LEU A 527 -33.32 17.44 -18.29
CA LEU A 527 -33.26 16.74 -16.99
C LEU A 527 -33.93 15.37 -17.05
N LYS A 528 -35.06 15.25 -17.77
CA LYS A 528 -35.71 13.96 -18.02
C LYS A 528 -34.83 13.04 -18.87
N ASP A 529 -34.19 13.59 -19.90
CA ASP A 529 -33.31 12.83 -20.79
C ASP A 529 -32.07 12.32 -20.04
N ILE A 530 -31.44 13.14 -19.20
CA ILE A 530 -30.34 12.72 -18.31
C ILE A 530 -30.83 11.65 -17.32
N GLY A 531 -31.98 11.88 -16.68
CA GLY A 531 -32.57 10.90 -15.77
C GLY A 531 -32.81 9.55 -16.45
N SER A 532 -33.31 9.54 -17.69
CA SER A 532 -33.51 8.31 -18.46
C SER A 532 -32.19 7.59 -18.78
N LEU A 533 -31.12 8.35 -19.01
CA LEU A 533 -29.80 7.85 -19.34
C LEU A 533 -29.12 7.24 -18.09
N LEU A 534 -29.16 7.94 -16.95
CA LEU A 534 -28.59 7.49 -15.69
C LEU A 534 -29.38 6.34 -15.05
N ASN A 535 -30.72 6.35 -15.10
CA ASN A 535 -31.56 5.29 -14.51
C ASN A 535 -31.42 3.94 -15.21
N SER A 536 -30.88 3.92 -16.43
CA SER A 536 -30.63 2.67 -17.16
C SER A 536 -29.44 1.88 -16.60
N SER A 537 -28.68 2.44 -15.65
CA SER A 537 -27.44 1.87 -15.08
C SER A 537 -26.55 1.23 -16.16
N PRO A 538 -26.17 2.02 -17.18
CA PRO A 538 -25.48 1.50 -18.35
C PRO A 538 -24.14 0.87 -17.95
N LYS A 539 -23.91 -0.37 -18.37
CA LYS A 539 -22.60 -1.01 -18.18
C LYS A 539 -21.57 -0.26 -19.01
N LEU A 540 -20.62 0.41 -18.35
CA LEU A 540 -19.59 1.26 -18.98
C LEU A 540 -18.91 0.58 -20.18
N SER A 541 -18.50 -0.67 -20.00
CA SER A 541 -17.86 -1.49 -21.04
C SER A 541 -18.70 -1.65 -22.33
N VAL A 542 -20.03 -1.67 -22.21
CA VAL A 542 -20.94 -1.78 -23.36
C VAL A 542 -21.18 -0.41 -24.00
N VAL A 543 -21.49 0.60 -23.20
CA VAL A 543 -21.88 1.91 -23.74
C VAL A 543 -20.71 2.68 -24.35
N SER A 544 -19.51 2.53 -23.82
CA SER A 544 -18.31 3.17 -24.37
C SER A 544 -17.95 2.66 -25.78
N ARG A 545 -18.45 1.47 -26.15
CA ARG A 545 -18.26 0.87 -27.49
C ARG A 545 -19.41 1.17 -28.46
N ASN A 546 -20.48 1.83 -28.00
CA ASN A 546 -21.63 2.19 -28.83
C ASN A 546 -21.55 3.66 -29.26
N GLU A 547 -21.23 3.90 -30.53
CA GLU A 547 -21.08 5.26 -31.07
C GLU A 547 -22.34 6.13 -30.96
N GLU A 548 -23.52 5.54 -31.18
CA GLU A 548 -24.78 6.27 -31.08
C GLU A 548 -25.06 6.71 -29.65
N TYR A 549 -24.75 5.84 -28.67
CA TYR A 549 -24.91 6.15 -27.26
C TYR A 549 -23.97 7.29 -26.83
N VAL A 550 -22.70 7.22 -27.21
CA VAL A 550 -21.69 8.23 -26.86
C VAL A 550 -22.06 9.59 -27.44
N LYS A 551 -22.44 9.64 -28.73
CA LYS A 551 -22.93 10.89 -29.37
C LYS A 551 -24.16 11.45 -28.68
N ARG A 552 -25.11 10.58 -28.28
CA ARG A 552 -26.31 11.00 -27.55
C ARG A 552 -25.98 11.55 -26.17
N ALA A 553 -25.06 10.93 -25.43
CA ALA A 553 -24.65 11.40 -24.10
C ALA A 553 -24.00 12.79 -24.17
N HIS A 554 -23.05 12.98 -25.09
CA HIS A 554 -22.41 14.29 -25.33
C HIS A 554 -23.43 15.36 -25.74
N SER A 555 -24.32 15.06 -26.70
CA SER A 555 -25.37 16.00 -27.12
C SER A 555 -26.34 16.40 -26.00
N ILE A 556 -26.68 15.48 -25.09
CA ILE A 556 -27.53 15.78 -23.92
C ILE A 556 -26.78 16.68 -22.93
N ASN A 557 -25.47 16.46 -22.73
CA ASN A 557 -24.67 17.30 -21.85
C ASN A 557 -24.49 18.72 -22.41
N ASP A 558 -24.28 18.87 -23.71
CA ASP A 558 -24.19 20.19 -24.36
C ASP A 558 -25.52 20.96 -24.22
N GLU A 559 -26.66 20.30 -24.44
CA GLU A 559 -27.99 20.89 -24.23
C GLU A 559 -28.26 21.21 -22.75
N PHE A 560 -27.69 20.45 -21.82
CA PHE A 560 -27.78 20.72 -20.39
C PHE A 560 -26.98 21.97 -20.01
N ASP A 561 -25.72 22.07 -20.44
CA ASP A 561 -24.88 23.23 -20.18
C ASP A 561 -25.46 24.51 -20.83
N ASP A 562 -26.05 24.43 -22.03
CA ASP A 562 -26.72 25.57 -22.69
C ASP A 562 -28.03 25.98 -21.99
N SER A 563 -28.94 25.03 -21.74
CA SER A 563 -30.27 25.35 -21.19
C SER A 563 -30.24 25.83 -19.74
N MET A 564 -29.19 25.53 -18.98
CA MET A 564 -29.04 25.97 -17.58
C MET A 564 -28.52 27.40 -17.43
N GLN A 565 -28.09 28.06 -18.52
CA GLN A 565 -27.68 29.47 -18.49
C GLN A 565 -28.87 30.39 -18.17
N VAL A 566 -28.65 31.38 -17.30
CA VAL A 566 -29.65 32.39 -16.96
C VAL A 566 -29.37 33.66 -17.75
N VAL A 567 -30.16 33.88 -18.79
CA VAL A 567 -29.98 35.03 -19.70
C VAL A 567 -30.76 36.27 -19.24
N ILE A 568 -31.98 36.11 -18.68
CA ILE A 568 -32.82 37.21 -18.14
C ILE A 568 -33.72 36.75 -16.96
N PRO A 569 -34.07 37.59 -15.97
CA PRO A 569 -35.09 37.31 -14.95
C PRO A 569 -36.55 37.26 -15.49
N PRO A 570 -37.47 36.48 -14.90
CA PRO A 570 -37.31 35.50 -13.83
C PRO A 570 -36.94 34.11 -14.37
N ALA A 571 -36.17 34.00 -15.46
CA ALA A 571 -35.64 32.72 -15.95
C ALA A 571 -34.56 32.13 -15.01
N SER A 572 -34.39 32.67 -13.81
CA SER A 572 -33.68 32.03 -12.72
C SER A 572 -34.22 30.61 -12.50
N LEU A 573 -33.31 29.68 -12.23
CA LEU A 573 -33.68 28.33 -11.86
C LEU A 573 -34.61 28.35 -10.63
N SER A 574 -35.67 27.54 -10.64
CA SER A 574 -36.45 27.30 -9.42
C SER A 574 -35.57 26.56 -8.42
N ASP A 575 -35.86 26.66 -7.12
CA ASP A 575 -35.03 26.01 -6.09
C ASP A 575 -35.02 24.48 -6.27
N GLN A 576 -36.15 23.90 -6.66
CA GLN A 576 -36.22 22.48 -7.06
C GLN A 576 -35.28 22.15 -8.23
N THR A 577 -35.29 22.94 -9.30
CA THR A 577 -34.39 22.70 -10.45
C THR A 577 -32.92 22.93 -10.08
N LYS A 578 -32.60 23.87 -9.18
CA LYS A 578 -31.23 24.03 -8.67
C LYS A 578 -30.76 22.81 -7.89
N GLU A 579 -31.62 22.21 -7.08
CA GLU A 579 -31.30 20.98 -6.34
C GLU A 579 -31.12 19.77 -7.28
N GLU A 580 -31.99 19.62 -8.28
CA GLU A 580 -31.87 18.59 -9.31
C GLU A 580 -30.59 18.75 -10.15
N VAL A 581 -30.25 19.98 -10.55
CA VAL A 581 -29.00 20.29 -11.27
C VAL A 581 -27.76 19.96 -10.42
N LYS A 582 -27.79 20.29 -9.12
CA LYS A 582 -26.68 19.98 -8.19
C LYS A 582 -26.47 18.48 -8.00
N SER A 583 -27.53 17.67 -8.09
CA SER A 583 -27.42 16.22 -7.91
C SER A 583 -27.09 15.49 -9.22
N ILE A 584 -27.73 15.86 -10.32
CA ILE A 584 -27.66 15.13 -11.59
C ILE A 584 -26.50 15.61 -12.49
N GLY A 585 -26.21 16.92 -12.49
CA GLY A 585 -25.19 17.52 -13.35
C GLY A 585 -23.79 16.90 -13.17
N PRO A 586 -23.27 16.80 -11.94
CA PRO A 586 -21.98 16.14 -11.69
C PRO A 586 -21.97 14.67 -12.14
N SER A 587 -23.07 13.95 -11.90
CA SER A 587 -23.20 12.54 -12.28
C SER A 587 -23.16 12.33 -13.81
N MET A 588 -23.75 13.24 -14.58
CA MET A 588 -23.69 13.20 -16.05
C MET A 588 -22.28 13.47 -16.57
N LYS A 589 -21.60 14.50 -16.02
CA LYS A 589 -20.23 14.84 -16.41
C LYS A 589 -19.25 13.73 -16.07
N GLU A 590 -19.40 13.13 -14.89
CA GLU A 590 -18.62 11.97 -14.48
C GLU A 590 -18.82 10.79 -15.44
N LEU A 591 -20.06 10.48 -15.85
CA LEU A 591 -20.31 9.40 -16.82
C LEU A 591 -19.64 9.67 -18.17
N ILE A 592 -19.67 10.90 -18.68
CA ILE A 592 -18.99 11.27 -19.94
C ILE A 592 -17.47 11.11 -19.79
N LEU A 593 -16.90 11.61 -18.70
CA LEU A 593 -15.47 11.48 -18.43
C LEU A 593 -15.04 10.01 -18.36
N GLN A 594 -15.85 9.16 -17.71
CA GLN A 594 -15.61 7.72 -17.65
C GLN A 594 -15.68 7.07 -19.04
N ILE A 595 -16.68 7.43 -19.86
CA ILE A 595 -16.82 6.92 -21.23
C ILE A 595 -15.62 7.30 -22.10
N ASP A 596 -15.23 8.57 -22.08
CA ASP A 596 -14.15 9.09 -22.93
C ASP A 596 -12.80 8.51 -22.50
N SER A 597 -12.55 8.44 -21.19
CA SER A 597 -11.35 7.80 -20.63
C SER A 597 -11.29 6.33 -21.02
N PHE A 598 -12.40 5.59 -20.90
CA PHE A 598 -12.48 4.19 -21.30
C PHE A 598 -12.16 4.00 -22.80
N ARG A 599 -12.68 4.87 -23.67
CA ARG A 599 -12.40 4.84 -25.12
C ARG A 599 -10.93 5.16 -25.42
N ASN A 600 -10.33 6.10 -24.70
CA ASN A 600 -8.92 6.44 -24.85
C ASN A 600 -8.01 5.26 -24.49
N VAL A 601 -8.32 4.54 -23.40
CA VAL A 601 -7.57 3.34 -23.01
C VAL A 601 -7.67 2.24 -24.07
N ILE A 602 -8.88 1.95 -24.60
CA ILE A 602 -9.05 0.98 -25.70
C ILE A 602 -8.21 1.38 -26.92
N LYS A 603 -8.23 2.66 -27.29
CA LYS A 603 -7.45 3.17 -28.42
C LYS A 603 -5.96 2.97 -28.19
N ALA A 604 -5.46 3.29 -26.99
CA ALA A 604 -4.06 3.08 -26.62
C ALA A 604 -3.65 1.60 -26.70
N MET A 605 -4.50 0.68 -26.23
CA MET A 605 -4.25 -0.76 -26.36
C MET A 605 -4.19 -1.21 -27.81
N SER A 606 -5.15 -0.80 -28.64
CA SER A 606 -5.19 -1.16 -30.06
C SER A 606 -4.02 -0.59 -30.86
N GLY A 607 -3.47 0.55 -30.43
CA GLY A 607 -2.31 1.20 -31.03
C GLY A 607 -0.96 0.72 -30.49
N SER A 608 -0.94 -0.22 -29.55
CA SER A 608 0.29 -0.68 -28.91
C SER A 608 1.16 -1.48 -29.88
N SER A 609 2.42 -1.03 -30.03
CA SER A 609 3.40 -1.62 -30.94
C SER A 609 4.21 -2.75 -30.29
N ASN A 610 4.28 -2.79 -28.97
CA ASN A 610 5.03 -3.77 -28.20
C ASN A 610 4.30 -4.20 -26.92
N TYR A 611 4.84 -5.22 -26.26
CA TYR A 611 4.23 -5.83 -25.07
C TYR A 611 4.13 -4.85 -23.88
N GLU A 612 5.13 -4.00 -23.68
CA GLU A 612 5.17 -3.05 -22.56
C GLU A 612 4.17 -1.89 -22.76
N GLU A 613 4.01 -1.40 -24.00
CA GLU A 613 2.98 -0.41 -24.34
C GLU A 613 1.57 -0.95 -24.11
N PHE A 614 1.29 -2.19 -24.55
CA PHE A 614 0.00 -2.84 -24.33
C PHE A 614 -0.28 -2.98 -22.84
N ARG A 615 0.73 -3.42 -22.09
CA ARG A 615 0.64 -3.59 -20.65
C ARG A 615 0.37 -2.27 -19.94
N ALA A 616 1.10 -1.21 -20.27
CA ALA A 616 0.90 0.11 -19.69
C ALA A 616 -0.50 0.66 -19.99
N ALA A 617 -1.02 0.44 -21.20
CA ALA A 617 -2.40 0.79 -21.54
C ALA A 617 -3.42 -0.02 -20.72
N MET A 618 -3.22 -1.33 -20.56
CA MET A 618 -4.08 -2.16 -19.71
C MET A 618 -4.05 -1.74 -18.24
N GLU A 619 -2.89 -1.32 -17.73
CA GLU A 619 -2.73 -0.84 -16.35
C GLU A 619 -3.62 0.38 -16.05
N SER A 620 -3.94 1.22 -17.03
CA SER A 620 -4.87 2.34 -16.87
C SER A 620 -6.29 1.88 -16.49
N PHE A 621 -6.70 0.65 -16.81
CA PHE A 621 -8.00 0.13 -16.38
C PHE A 621 -8.09 -0.19 -14.89
N THR A 622 -6.99 -0.15 -14.13
CA THR A 622 -7.00 -0.36 -12.67
C THR A 622 -7.59 0.82 -11.89
N GLU A 623 -7.78 1.97 -12.54
CA GLU A 623 -8.36 3.16 -11.94
C GLU A 623 -9.77 2.91 -11.35
N LYS A 624 -10.09 3.64 -10.27
CA LYS A 624 -11.40 3.52 -9.59
C LYS A 624 -12.59 3.87 -10.49
N SER A 625 -12.36 4.67 -11.53
CA SER A 625 -13.35 5.04 -12.55
C SER A 625 -13.91 3.84 -13.33
N PHE A 626 -13.17 2.72 -13.39
CA PHE A 626 -13.54 1.52 -14.14
C PHE A 626 -14.04 0.37 -13.26
N MET A 627 -14.39 0.66 -12.00
CA MET A 627 -14.86 -0.30 -11.01
C MET A 627 -15.99 -1.20 -11.54
N GLY A 628 -15.78 -2.52 -11.47
CA GLY A 628 -16.78 -3.53 -11.83
C GLY A 628 -16.88 -3.84 -13.34
N THR A 629 -15.96 -3.31 -14.15
CA THR A 629 -15.84 -3.69 -15.57
C THR A 629 -14.99 -4.96 -15.74
N PRO A 630 -15.24 -5.78 -16.80
CA PRO A 630 -14.39 -6.92 -17.10
C PRO A 630 -12.95 -6.51 -17.47
N GLU A 631 -12.77 -5.33 -18.06
CA GLU A 631 -11.47 -4.72 -18.34
C GLU A 631 -10.66 -4.50 -17.08
N GLN A 632 -11.25 -3.88 -16.05
CA GLN A 632 -10.59 -3.68 -14.77
C GLN A 632 -10.23 -5.02 -14.11
N ALA A 633 -11.14 -6.01 -14.13
CA ALA A 633 -10.85 -7.32 -13.57
C ALA A 633 -9.64 -7.99 -14.27
N ALA A 634 -9.58 -7.90 -15.60
CA ALA A 634 -8.45 -8.42 -16.37
C ALA A 634 -7.15 -7.63 -16.12
N ALA A 635 -7.23 -6.30 -16.03
CA ALA A 635 -6.10 -5.43 -15.71
C ALA A 635 -5.53 -5.73 -14.32
N ASN A 636 -6.39 -5.86 -13.31
CA ASN A 636 -5.98 -6.23 -11.95
C ASN A 636 -5.24 -7.57 -11.92
N LEU A 637 -5.75 -8.59 -12.62
CA LEU A 637 -5.08 -9.90 -12.71
C LEU A 637 -3.73 -9.79 -13.43
N LEU A 638 -3.63 -8.96 -14.46
CA LEU A 638 -2.39 -8.76 -15.22
C LEU A 638 -1.33 -8.02 -14.37
N VAL A 639 -1.75 -7.02 -13.60
CA VAL A 639 -0.90 -6.27 -12.66
C VAL A 639 -0.44 -7.13 -11.49
N GLU A 640 -1.34 -7.93 -10.91
CA GLU A 640 -1.05 -8.85 -9.82
C GLU A 640 0.08 -9.82 -10.19
N HIS A 641 0.06 -10.36 -11.40
CA HIS A 641 1.06 -11.33 -11.87
C HIS A 641 2.31 -10.67 -12.48
N ASN A 642 2.22 -9.41 -12.93
CA ASN A 642 3.34 -8.57 -13.36
C ASN A 642 4.33 -9.24 -14.33
N LYS A 643 3.84 -10.11 -15.24
CA LYS A 643 4.71 -10.83 -16.18
C LYS A 643 5.28 -9.87 -17.22
N LYS A 644 6.61 -9.71 -17.26
CA LYS A 644 7.30 -8.93 -18.29
C LYS A 644 7.41 -9.75 -19.57
N HIS A 645 7.71 -9.10 -20.69
CA HIS A 645 7.92 -9.79 -21.97
C HIS A 645 8.91 -10.96 -21.85
N VAL A 646 10.01 -10.76 -21.13
CA VAL A 646 11.06 -11.78 -20.91
C VAL A 646 10.56 -12.98 -20.12
N ASP A 647 9.63 -12.78 -19.19
CA ASP A 647 9.04 -13.86 -18.38
C ASP A 647 8.12 -14.73 -19.23
N VAL A 648 7.27 -14.10 -20.05
CA VAL A 648 6.37 -14.79 -20.98
C VAL A 648 7.18 -15.61 -22.00
N VAL A 649 8.28 -15.06 -22.53
CA VAL A 649 9.21 -15.81 -23.39
C VAL A 649 9.81 -17.02 -22.68
N GLY A 650 10.21 -16.85 -21.41
CA GLY A 650 10.70 -17.94 -20.58
C GLY A 650 9.67 -19.05 -20.38
N GLU A 651 8.41 -18.68 -20.15
CA GLU A 651 7.30 -19.62 -20.03
C GLU A 651 7.02 -20.36 -21.33
N ILE A 652 7.15 -19.70 -22.50
CA ILE A 652 7.00 -20.35 -23.81
C ILE A 652 8.09 -21.41 -24.01
N LEU A 653 9.34 -21.09 -23.68
CA LEU A 653 10.46 -22.00 -23.87
C LEU A 653 10.45 -23.12 -22.83
N ARG A 654 10.11 -22.78 -21.58
CA ARG A 654 10.14 -23.69 -20.42
C ARG A 654 8.90 -23.48 -19.54
N PRO A 655 7.76 -24.06 -19.94
CA PRO A 655 6.50 -23.98 -19.21
C PRO A 655 6.67 -24.36 -17.72
N GLY A 656 6.18 -23.49 -16.82
CA GLY A 656 6.20 -23.73 -15.36
C GLY A 656 7.57 -23.62 -14.68
N GLN A 657 8.63 -23.16 -15.37
CA GLN A 657 10.00 -23.09 -14.84
C GLN A 657 10.54 -21.65 -14.75
N SER A 658 9.70 -20.68 -14.35
CA SER A 658 10.05 -19.25 -14.31
C SER A 658 11.32 -18.96 -13.51
N LYS A 659 11.46 -19.52 -12.30
CA LYS A 659 12.68 -19.37 -11.48
C LYS A 659 13.94 -19.91 -12.19
N GLY A 660 13.80 -21.01 -12.93
CA GLY A 660 14.88 -21.57 -13.72
C GLY A 660 15.28 -20.69 -14.90
N TRP A 661 14.29 -20.05 -15.53
CA TRP A 661 14.51 -19.10 -16.60
C TRP A 661 15.22 -17.83 -16.12
N THR A 662 14.78 -17.25 -15.01
CA THR A 662 15.44 -16.09 -14.38
C THR A 662 16.90 -16.42 -14.05
N PHE A 663 17.15 -17.59 -13.45
CA PHE A 663 18.50 -18.05 -13.14
C PHE A 663 19.35 -18.24 -14.41
N PHE A 664 18.79 -18.83 -15.46
CA PHE A 664 19.47 -18.97 -16.76
C PHE A 664 19.88 -17.62 -17.32
N LEU A 665 18.97 -16.63 -17.36
CA LEU A 665 19.27 -15.30 -17.89
C LEU A 665 20.36 -14.57 -17.11
N GLN A 666 20.33 -14.63 -15.77
CA GLN A 666 21.38 -14.06 -14.90
C GLN A 666 22.76 -14.70 -15.13
N ASN A 667 22.79 -15.95 -15.61
CA ASN A 667 24.01 -16.72 -15.83
C ASN A 667 24.29 -16.98 -17.32
N ARG A 668 23.59 -16.31 -18.24
CA ARG A 668 23.67 -16.52 -19.68
C ARG A 668 25.09 -16.34 -20.23
N ASN A 669 25.88 -15.45 -19.63
CA ASN A 669 27.26 -15.17 -20.09
C ASN A 669 28.31 -16.15 -19.53
N LYS A 670 27.91 -17.14 -18.71
CA LYS A 670 28.85 -18.12 -18.12
C LYS A 670 28.87 -19.39 -18.93
N ASP A 671 30.02 -19.91 -19.31
CA ASP A 671 30.14 -21.14 -20.12
C ASP A 671 29.43 -22.36 -19.51
N LYS A 672 29.42 -22.46 -18.17
CA LYS A 672 28.76 -23.54 -17.43
C LYS A 672 27.77 -22.97 -16.41
N ILE A 673 26.61 -23.61 -16.31
CA ILE A 673 25.55 -23.25 -15.36
C ILE A 673 25.52 -24.29 -14.24
N PHE A 674 26.13 -23.94 -13.12
CA PHE A 674 26.03 -24.65 -11.85
C PHE A 674 26.26 -23.65 -10.71
N PRO A 675 25.83 -23.94 -9.48
CA PRO A 675 26.03 -23.01 -8.38
C PRO A 675 27.52 -22.85 -8.07
N LYS A 676 28.00 -21.62 -7.84
CA LYS A 676 29.40 -21.43 -7.45
C LYS A 676 29.60 -21.83 -5.99
N GLU A 677 28.76 -21.34 -5.08
CA GLU A 677 28.86 -21.57 -3.65
C GLU A 677 28.16 -22.86 -3.23
N ILE A 678 28.63 -23.49 -2.16
CA ILE A 678 28.04 -24.71 -1.59
C ILE A 678 27.20 -24.33 -0.36
N GLU A 679 25.90 -24.64 -0.38
CA GLU A 679 25.03 -24.46 0.79
C GLU A 679 25.36 -25.48 1.88
N GLU A 680 25.25 -25.10 3.16
CA GLU A 680 25.59 -25.99 4.27
C GLU A 680 24.79 -27.30 4.22
N ALA A 681 23.51 -27.20 3.85
CA ALA A 681 22.67 -28.38 3.71
C ALA A 681 23.22 -29.32 2.62
N GLU A 682 23.60 -28.81 1.44
CA GLU A 682 24.19 -29.61 0.35
C GLU A 682 25.53 -30.20 0.79
N ARG A 683 26.37 -29.40 1.46
CA ARG A 683 27.65 -29.81 2.02
C ARG A 683 27.49 -31.02 2.93
N VAL A 684 26.49 -31.02 3.82
CA VAL A 684 26.21 -32.15 4.72
C VAL A 684 25.91 -33.44 3.93
N VAL A 685 25.07 -33.35 2.89
CA VAL A 685 24.71 -34.52 2.07
C VAL A 685 25.92 -35.05 1.30
N LEU A 686 26.64 -34.19 0.60
CA LEU A 686 27.78 -34.58 -0.22
C LEU A 686 28.97 -35.07 0.62
N ASN A 687 29.18 -34.48 1.80
CA ASN A 687 30.16 -34.97 2.77
C ASN A 687 29.75 -36.32 3.36
N HIS A 688 28.46 -36.54 3.64
CA HIS A 688 27.99 -37.83 4.14
C HIS A 688 28.31 -38.96 3.17
N ILE A 689 28.01 -38.75 1.88
CA ILE A 689 28.35 -39.71 0.80
C ILE A 689 29.87 -39.90 0.73
N SER A 690 30.63 -38.80 0.73
CA SER A 690 32.09 -38.86 0.53
C SER A 690 32.86 -39.42 1.73
N LYS A 691 32.28 -39.42 2.93
CA LYS A 691 32.87 -39.97 4.17
C LYS A 691 32.70 -41.48 4.30
N ASP A 692 32.04 -42.16 3.35
CA ASP A 692 31.95 -43.61 3.38
C ASP A 692 33.30 -44.24 2.97
N GLU A 693 34.24 -44.26 3.92
CA GLU A 693 35.60 -44.79 3.74
C GLU A 693 35.62 -46.26 3.32
N LYS A 694 34.55 -47.00 3.65
CA LYS A 694 34.37 -48.39 3.25
C LYS A 694 34.48 -48.57 1.73
N TYR A 695 33.98 -47.61 0.95
CA TYR A 695 33.95 -47.69 -0.51
C TYR A 695 35.20 -47.12 -1.19
N VAL A 696 36.15 -46.56 -0.43
CA VAL A 696 37.40 -46.04 -1.01
C VAL A 696 38.31 -47.18 -1.46
N ASN A 697 38.30 -48.29 -0.73
CA ASN A 697 39.17 -49.43 -0.98
C ASN A 697 38.42 -50.76 -0.74
N LEU A 698 37.21 -50.88 -1.28
CA LEU A 698 36.41 -52.09 -1.11
C LEU A 698 36.87 -53.18 -2.09
N HIS A 699 37.34 -54.30 -1.55
CA HIS A 699 37.74 -55.50 -2.28
C HIS A 699 36.71 -56.61 -2.17
N LYS A 700 36.53 -57.35 -3.27
CA LYS A 700 35.82 -58.63 -3.32
C LYS A 700 36.84 -59.74 -3.18
N CYS A 701 36.77 -60.47 -2.07
CA CYS A 701 37.75 -61.48 -1.67
C CYS A 701 37.17 -62.88 -1.89
N PHE A 702 37.77 -63.66 -2.80
CA PHE A 702 37.34 -65.02 -3.11
C PHE A 702 38.13 -66.03 -2.28
N PHE A 703 37.43 -66.86 -1.50
CA PHE A 703 38.06 -67.81 -0.59
C PHE A 703 37.70 -69.25 -0.90
N THR A 704 38.59 -70.16 -0.50
CA THR A 704 38.33 -71.59 -0.35
C THR A 704 38.73 -72.03 1.05
N GLU A 705 37.87 -72.76 1.74
CA GLU A 705 37.99 -73.18 3.13
C GLU A 705 37.79 -74.70 3.25
N ILE A 706 38.56 -75.33 4.14
CA ILE A 706 38.25 -76.67 4.66
C ILE A 706 37.75 -76.51 6.12
N PRO A 707 36.45 -76.75 6.40
CA PRO A 707 35.80 -76.36 7.63
C PRO A 707 36.35 -77.13 8.84
N SER A 708 36.73 -76.38 9.87
CA SER A 708 37.49 -76.87 11.03
C SER A 708 36.62 -77.36 12.21
N GLY A 709 35.29 -77.22 12.08
CA GLY A 709 34.31 -77.44 13.15
C GLY A 709 34.18 -76.28 14.16
N ARG A 710 35.01 -75.23 14.06
CA ARG A 710 34.80 -73.94 14.75
C ARG A 710 34.32 -72.90 13.74
N THR A 711 33.23 -72.25 14.10
CA THR A 711 32.33 -71.42 13.29
C THR A 711 33.02 -70.29 12.53
N PHE A 712 33.20 -70.47 11.22
CA PHE A 712 33.51 -69.42 10.24
C PHE A 712 32.25 -68.95 9.48
N TYR A 713 31.10 -68.96 10.17
CA TYR A 713 29.79 -68.59 9.59
C TYR A 713 29.61 -67.08 9.32
N LYS A 714 30.64 -66.24 9.53
CA LYS A 714 30.49 -64.77 9.56
C LYS A 714 30.93 -64.01 8.31
N PHE A 715 31.55 -64.64 7.32
CA PHE A 715 32.24 -63.92 6.24
C PHE A 715 31.86 -64.42 4.84
N CYS A 716 30.57 -64.65 4.57
CA CYS A 716 30.14 -65.03 3.23
C CYS A 716 28.97 -64.16 2.82
N ASP A 717 29.24 -63.16 1.99
CA ASP A 717 28.23 -62.26 1.44
C ASP A 717 27.64 -62.84 0.13
N GLY A 718 28.40 -63.70 -0.54
CA GLY A 718 28.03 -64.36 -1.80
C GLY A 718 27.60 -65.83 -1.71
N PRO A 719 27.09 -66.41 -2.82
CA PRO A 719 26.72 -67.82 -2.89
C PRO A 719 27.91 -68.73 -2.58
N THR A 720 27.67 -69.67 -1.67
CA THR A 720 28.67 -70.65 -1.24
C THR A 720 28.56 -71.93 -2.06
N LYS A 721 29.67 -72.38 -2.66
CA LYS A 721 29.76 -73.69 -3.32
C LYS A 721 30.47 -74.70 -2.40
N LEU A 722 29.87 -75.87 -2.25
CA LEU A 722 30.46 -77.00 -1.54
C LEU A 722 30.98 -78.02 -2.55
N ARG A 723 32.23 -78.46 -2.37
CA ARG A 723 32.86 -79.46 -3.22
C ARG A 723 33.42 -80.59 -2.35
N ASN A 724 32.99 -81.82 -2.60
CA ASN A 724 33.60 -82.99 -1.97
C ASN A 724 34.90 -83.33 -2.70
N ARG A 725 36.01 -83.41 -1.96
CA ARG A 725 37.32 -83.80 -2.47
C ARG A 725 37.87 -84.97 -1.67
N LYS A 726 38.42 -85.97 -2.36
CA LYS A 726 39.17 -87.05 -1.71
C LYS A 726 40.64 -86.67 -1.61
N VAL A 727 41.21 -86.77 -0.41
CA VAL A 727 42.64 -86.55 -0.14
C VAL A 727 43.15 -87.76 0.64
N GLY A 728 43.95 -88.60 -0.02
CA GLY A 728 44.31 -89.93 0.51
C GLY A 728 43.08 -90.83 0.69
N SER A 729 42.94 -91.44 1.87
CA SER A 729 41.80 -92.29 2.25
C SER A 729 40.58 -91.52 2.79
N ASN A 730 40.68 -90.19 2.95
CA ASN A 730 39.62 -89.37 3.55
C ASN A 730 38.87 -88.53 2.53
N SER A 731 37.58 -88.26 2.81
CA SER A 731 36.76 -87.29 2.08
C SER A 731 36.67 -85.99 2.89
N ILE A 732 37.07 -84.87 2.29
CA ILE A 732 36.94 -83.52 2.85
C ILE A 732 35.87 -82.75 2.06
N VAL A 733 35.15 -81.86 2.74
CA VAL A 733 34.19 -80.92 2.12
C VAL A 733 34.88 -79.57 2.02
N GLU A 734 35.25 -79.15 0.82
CA GLU A 734 35.75 -77.79 0.56
C GLU A 734 34.55 -76.84 0.39
N ARG A 735 34.64 -75.67 1.01
CA ARG A 735 33.69 -74.57 0.87
C ARG A 735 34.36 -73.45 0.09
N SER A 736 33.71 -72.89 -0.91
CA SER A 736 34.20 -71.72 -1.65
C SER A 736 33.12 -70.66 -1.76
N GLY A 737 33.51 -69.39 -1.78
CA GLY A 737 32.60 -68.24 -1.83
C GLY A 737 33.37 -66.92 -1.91
N TYR A 738 32.68 -65.82 -1.65
CA TYR A 738 33.31 -64.50 -1.52
C TYR A 738 32.67 -63.66 -0.41
N PHE A 739 33.43 -62.66 0.03
CA PHE A 739 33.00 -61.59 0.93
C PHE A 739 33.61 -60.25 0.50
N PHE A 740 33.13 -59.17 1.11
CA PHE A 740 33.67 -57.84 0.90
C PHE A 740 34.50 -57.37 2.09
N ASP A 741 35.67 -56.76 1.82
CA ASP A 741 36.57 -56.21 2.84
C ASP A 741 37.05 -54.82 2.42
N ASP A 742 37.12 -53.86 3.35
CA ASP A 742 37.55 -52.48 3.11
C ASP A 742 39.04 -52.25 3.41
N ALA A 743 39.70 -53.21 4.06
CA ALA A 743 41.14 -53.25 4.21
C ALA A 743 41.75 -54.20 3.18
N LYS A 744 42.94 -53.84 2.65
CA LYS A 744 43.77 -54.80 1.91
C LYS A 744 44.02 -56.00 2.83
N PHE A 745 43.70 -57.20 2.37
CA PHE A 745 43.75 -58.36 3.25
C PHE A 745 45.17 -58.58 3.79
N VAL A 746 45.35 -58.49 5.12
CA VAL A 746 46.64 -58.71 5.76
C VAL A 746 46.75 -60.18 6.19
N SER A 747 47.77 -60.87 5.70
CA SER A 747 47.98 -62.30 5.92
C SER A 747 48.32 -62.74 7.36
N GLY A 748 48.21 -61.84 8.34
CA GLY A 748 48.51 -62.15 9.75
C GLY A 748 47.34 -62.70 10.55
N LYS A 749 46.10 -62.66 10.05
CA LYS A 749 44.88 -62.99 10.85
C LYS A 749 44.33 -64.41 10.68
N PHE A 750 44.85 -65.20 9.76
CA PHE A 750 44.34 -66.54 9.46
C PHE A 750 45.50 -67.54 9.33
N GLU A 751 45.35 -68.76 9.83
CA GLU A 751 46.32 -69.83 9.61
C GLU A 751 46.31 -70.21 8.13
N TYR A 752 47.37 -69.83 7.41
CA TYR A 752 47.55 -70.13 5.99
C TYR A 752 47.97 -71.59 5.81
N PHE A 753 47.44 -72.23 4.76
CA PHE A 753 48.08 -73.42 4.21
C PHE A 753 49.34 -73.00 3.46
N ASP A 754 50.49 -73.39 3.98
CA ASP A 754 51.76 -73.18 3.31
C ASP A 754 51.90 -74.23 2.20
N SER A 755 51.77 -73.79 0.95
CA SER A 755 51.88 -74.57 -0.29
C SER A 755 50.80 -75.65 -0.51
N GLY A 756 50.32 -75.77 -1.75
CA GLY A 756 49.32 -76.78 -2.17
C GLY A 756 49.81 -78.23 -2.16
N ILE A 757 50.66 -78.62 -1.21
CA ILE A 757 51.21 -79.97 -1.03
C ILE A 757 50.70 -80.51 0.31
N PHE A 758 49.85 -81.55 0.24
CA PHE A 758 49.43 -82.31 1.41
C PHE A 758 50.59 -83.21 1.88
N GLU A 759 51.48 -82.72 2.74
CA GLU A 759 52.38 -83.63 3.46
C GLU A 759 51.65 -84.22 4.68
N LEU A 760 51.34 -85.51 4.60
CA LEU A 760 50.90 -86.34 5.72
C LEU A 760 52.09 -86.56 6.67
N LYS A 761 52.32 -85.60 7.58
CA LYS A 761 53.05 -85.89 8.82
C LYS A 761 52.02 -86.33 9.86
N ASP A 762 52.21 -87.56 10.34
CA ASP A 762 51.42 -88.33 11.32
C ASP A 762 50.21 -89.16 10.85
N GLN A 763 50.27 -90.44 11.24
CA GLN A 763 49.21 -91.45 11.13
C GLN A 763 47.98 -91.16 12.02
N GLN A 764 47.92 -90.02 12.70
CA GLN A 764 46.70 -89.51 13.33
C GLN A 764 46.06 -88.43 12.47
N LEU A 765 45.25 -88.87 11.51
CA LEU A 765 44.35 -88.04 10.70
C LEU A 765 43.33 -87.29 11.57
N LYS A 766 43.71 -86.15 12.14
CA LYS A 766 42.75 -85.15 12.63
C LYS A 766 43.24 -83.74 12.31
N LYS A 767 42.80 -83.27 11.15
CA LYS A 767 42.42 -81.87 10.81
C LYS A 767 43.38 -81.11 9.88
N ALA A 768 43.31 -81.36 8.57
CA ALA A 768 43.64 -80.34 7.58
C ALA A 768 42.65 -79.17 7.77
N LYS A 769 43.15 -78.02 8.21
CA LYS A 769 42.37 -76.82 8.53
C LYS A 769 43.09 -75.61 7.97
N GLY A 770 42.33 -74.71 7.35
CA GLY A 770 42.87 -73.46 6.85
C GLY A 770 41.97 -72.85 5.79
N ILE A 771 42.25 -71.59 5.50
CA ILE A 771 41.57 -70.77 4.49
C ILE A 771 42.62 -70.32 3.50
N THR A 772 42.32 -70.42 2.22
CA THR A 772 43.14 -69.87 1.16
C THR A 772 42.32 -68.83 0.41
N LEU A 773 42.85 -67.61 0.33
CA LEU A 773 42.36 -66.63 -0.63
C LEU A 773 42.86 -67.02 -2.01
N SER A 774 41.90 -67.20 -2.91
CA SER A 774 42.17 -67.56 -4.30
C SER A 774 42.41 -66.33 -5.18
N ARG A 775 41.69 -65.24 -4.90
CA ARG A 775 41.76 -63.97 -5.65
C ARG A 775 41.19 -62.83 -4.81
N GLU A 776 41.79 -61.65 -4.95
CA GLU A 776 41.32 -60.38 -4.38
C GLU A 776 41.20 -59.37 -5.53
N GLU A 777 40.06 -58.69 -5.63
CA GLU A 777 39.82 -57.70 -6.68
C GLU A 777 39.12 -56.47 -6.10
N MET A 778 39.61 -55.27 -6.45
CA MET A 778 38.88 -54.05 -6.14
C MET A 778 37.53 -54.06 -6.87
N THR A 779 36.47 -53.80 -6.11
CA THR A 779 35.10 -53.77 -6.66
C THR A 779 34.95 -52.66 -7.70
N GLN A 780 34.11 -52.90 -8.72
CA GLN A 780 33.82 -51.86 -9.71
C GLN A 780 33.06 -50.69 -9.07
N GLU A 781 32.31 -50.96 -8.01
CA GLU A 781 31.65 -49.98 -7.14
C GLU A 781 32.66 -49.04 -6.48
N SER A 782 33.77 -49.57 -5.95
CA SER A 782 34.88 -48.77 -5.38
C SER A 782 35.58 -47.93 -6.46
N VAL A 783 35.77 -48.49 -7.66
CA VAL A 783 36.33 -47.73 -8.80
C VAL A 783 35.42 -46.56 -9.18
N LEU A 784 34.11 -46.81 -9.33
CA LEU A 784 33.12 -45.76 -9.63
C LEU A 784 33.09 -44.72 -8.49
N PHE A 785 32.94 -45.15 -7.24
CA PHE A 785 32.86 -44.26 -6.09
C PHE A 785 34.04 -43.29 -6.03
N ASN A 786 35.26 -43.77 -6.24
CA ASN A 786 36.45 -42.91 -6.25
C ASN A 786 36.46 -41.93 -7.43
N SER A 787 35.94 -42.31 -8.61
CA SER A 787 35.85 -41.42 -9.77
C SER A 787 34.82 -40.29 -9.57
N VAL A 788 33.68 -40.59 -8.95
CA VAL A 788 32.57 -39.64 -8.78
C VAL A 788 32.47 -39.03 -7.38
N ARG A 789 33.47 -39.27 -6.52
CA ARG A 789 33.46 -38.86 -5.10
C ARG A 789 33.24 -37.34 -4.98
N PRO A 790 32.09 -36.87 -4.42
CA PRO A 790 31.74 -35.46 -4.47
C PRO A 790 32.80 -34.50 -3.91
N THR A 791 33.40 -34.82 -2.75
CA THR A 791 34.40 -33.94 -2.11
C THR A 791 35.69 -33.77 -2.92
N GLN A 792 36.06 -34.76 -3.73
CA GLN A 792 37.28 -34.71 -4.54
C GLN A 792 36.99 -34.19 -5.95
N ARG A 793 35.91 -34.65 -6.57
CA ARG A 793 35.58 -34.37 -7.97
C ARG A 793 34.88 -33.02 -8.16
N MET A 794 33.92 -32.68 -7.30
CA MET A 794 33.08 -31.49 -7.46
C MET A 794 33.51 -30.32 -6.59
N MET A 795 34.03 -30.59 -5.39
CA MET A 795 34.21 -29.55 -4.37
C MET A 795 35.63 -29.00 -4.35
N SER A 796 35.77 -27.73 -3.98
CA SER A 796 37.04 -27.13 -3.56
C SER A 796 37.63 -27.83 -2.34
N GLN A 797 38.95 -27.73 -2.16
CA GLN A 797 39.60 -28.28 -0.95
C GLN A 797 39.04 -27.65 0.31
N SER A 798 38.70 -26.36 0.27
CA SER A 798 38.01 -25.62 1.34
C SER A 798 36.52 -25.94 1.48
N GLN A 799 35.93 -26.69 0.53
CA GLN A 799 34.51 -27.00 0.45
C GLN A 799 33.57 -25.78 0.43
N GLN A 800 34.08 -24.64 -0.03
CA GLN A 800 33.32 -23.39 -0.11
C GLN A 800 32.60 -23.22 -1.46
N TYR A 801 33.21 -23.71 -2.53
CA TYR A 801 32.68 -23.62 -3.89
C TYR A 801 32.77 -24.93 -4.68
N TYR A 802 31.90 -25.09 -5.68
CA TYR A 802 31.94 -26.16 -6.68
C TYR A 802 32.90 -25.81 -7.83
N LYS A 803 33.59 -26.84 -8.35
CA LYS A 803 34.55 -26.78 -9.46
C LYS A 803 33.97 -27.27 -10.78
N ASP A 804 32.97 -28.15 -10.74
CA ASP A 804 32.42 -28.79 -11.93
C ASP A 804 30.91 -29.06 -11.80
N SER A 805 30.27 -29.30 -12.94
CA SER A 805 28.83 -29.60 -12.99
C SER A 805 28.52 -30.99 -12.47
N ILE A 806 27.40 -31.14 -11.77
CA ILE A 806 26.93 -32.44 -11.29
C ILE A 806 26.44 -33.35 -12.42
N LEU A 807 26.01 -32.78 -13.55
CA LEU A 807 25.53 -33.56 -14.69
C LEU A 807 26.59 -34.54 -15.23
N LEU A 808 27.88 -34.15 -15.15
CA LEU A 808 29.01 -35.01 -15.54
C LEU A 808 29.07 -36.28 -14.68
N ILE A 809 28.83 -36.15 -13.38
CA ILE A 809 28.82 -37.31 -12.47
C ILE A 809 27.66 -38.25 -12.79
N PHE A 810 26.49 -37.71 -13.10
CA PHE A 810 25.36 -38.55 -13.47
C PHE A 810 25.60 -39.28 -14.79
N ASP A 811 26.21 -38.63 -15.78
CA ASP A 811 26.63 -39.27 -17.03
C ASP A 811 27.63 -40.41 -16.76
N GLU A 812 28.64 -40.18 -15.91
CA GLU A 812 29.62 -41.21 -15.51
C GLU A 812 28.95 -42.41 -14.82
N ILE A 813 27.96 -42.18 -13.95
CA ILE A 813 27.23 -43.26 -13.27
C ILE A 813 26.36 -44.05 -14.27
N VAL A 814 25.70 -43.39 -15.23
CA VAL A 814 24.92 -44.07 -16.28
C VAL A 814 25.82 -44.97 -17.12
N LEU A 815 27.01 -44.48 -17.49
CA LEU A 815 27.98 -45.19 -18.33
C LEU A 815 28.73 -46.34 -17.61
N ALA A 816 28.59 -46.49 -16.30
CA ALA A 816 29.29 -47.50 -15.51
C ALA A 816 28.68 -48.91 -15.65
N GLU A 817 28.76 -49.50 -16.85
CA GLU A 817 28.10 -50.76 -17.22
C GLU A 817 28.49 -51.97 -16.35
N LYS A 818 29.72 -51.97 -15.81
CA LYS A 818 30.26 -53.08 -15.01
C LYS A 818 29.85 -53.02 -13.53
N VAL A 819 29.14 -51.98 -13.12
CA VAL A 819 28.71 -51.73 -11.74
C VAL A 819 27.29 -52.22 -11.54
N SER A 820 26.98 -52.76 -10.35
CA SER A 820 25.60 -53.15 -10.01
C SER A 820 24.62 -52.01 -10.28
N SER A 821 23.49 -52.32 -10.94
CA SER A 821 22.43 -51.35 -11.23
C SER A 821 21.80 -50.82 -9.93
N LEU A 822 21.75 -51.64 -8.88
CA LEU A 822 21.30 -51.23 -7.54
C LEU A 822 22.25 -50.20 -6.93
N TYR A 823 23.56 -50.39 -7.05
CA TYR A 823 24.54 -49.43 -6.53
C TYR A 823 24.49 -48.10 -7.30
N ARG A 824 24.39 -48.15 -8.63
CA ARG A 824 24.20 -46.95 -9.46
C ARG A 824 22.95 -46.16 -9.06
N ALA A 825 21.83 -46.85 -8.87
CA ALA A 825 20.56 -46.24 -8.44
C ALA A 825 20.65 -45.65 -7.02
N TYR A 826 21.31 -46.34 -6.10
CA TYR A 826 21.59 -45.82 -4.75
C TYR A 826 22.39 -44.51 -4.84
N LEU A 827 23.52 -44.53 -5.56
CA LEU A 827 24.42 -43.38 -5.65
C LEU A 827 23.76 -42.16 -6.31
N GLN A 828 23.04 -42.37 -7.42
CA GLN A 828 22.27 -41.30 -8.08
C GLN A 828 21.17 -40.74 -7.17
N THR A 829 20.45 -41.59 -6.44
CA THR A 829 19.41 -41.15 -5.51
C THR A 829 20.00 -40.32 -4.37
N GLU A 830 21.13 -40.74 -3.79
CA GLU A 830 21.78 -40.02 -2.69
C GLU A 830 22.36 -38.68 -3.15
N ILE A 831 23.06 -38.65 -4.29
CA ILE A 831 23.62 -37.41 -4.85
C ILE A 831 22.48 -36.45 -5.26
N ALA A 832 21.38 -36.97 -5.82
CA ALA A 832 20.25 -36.15 -6.23
C ALA A 832 19.59 -35.38 -5.08
N LYS A 833 19.71 -35.84 -3.82
CA LYS A 833 19.20 -35.11 -2.64
C LYS A 833 19.84 -33.72 -2.50
N ALA A 834 21.08 -33.53 -2.94
CA ALA A 834 21.71 -32.22 -2.97
C ALA A 834 21.16 -31.37 -4.13
N VAL A 835 21.01 -31.95 -5.32
CA VAL A 835 20.56 -31.26 -6.54
C VAL A 835 19.12 -30.78 -6.44
N GLN A 836 18.24 -31.61 -5.87
CA GLN A 836 16.81 -31.34 -5.74
C GLN A 836 16.48 -30.13 -4.85
N ARG A 837 17.44 -29.65 -4.04
CA ARG A 837 17.24 -28.45 -3.21
C ARG A 837 17.19 -27.16 -4.02
N ARG A 838 18.01 -27.06 -5.06
CA ARG A 838 17.99 -25.94 -6.00
C ARG A 838 18.20 -26.40 -7.45
N PRO A 839 17.21 -27.10 -8.04
CA PRO A 839 17.31 -27.67 -9.39
C PRO A 839 17.73 -26.66 -10.45
N HIS A 840 17.23 -25.43 -10.35
CA HIS A 840 17.56 -24.34 -11.27
C HIS A 840 19.03 -23.92 -11.18
N GLY A 841 19.60 -23.91 -9.98
CA GLY A 841 21.00 -23.55 -9.75
C GLY A 841 21.96 -24.49 -10.50
N TRP A 842 21.58 -25.76 -10.62
CA TRP A 842 22.32 -26.81 -11.32
C TRP A 842 22.09 -26.84 -12.83
N GLY A 843 21.37 -25.86 -13.39
CA GLY A 843 21.11 -25.79 -14.82
C GLY A 843 20.15 -26.87 -15.34
N LEU A 844 19.38 -27.54 -14.46
CA LEU A 844 18.48 -28.64 -14.87
C LEU A 844 17.36 -28.20 -15.82
N ILE A 845 17.11 -26.89 -15.93
CA ILE A 845 16.23 -26.33 -16.96
C ILE A 845 16.69 -26.69 -18.38
N LEU A 846 17.98 -26.93 -18.59
CA LEU A 846 18.58 -27.31 -19.87
C LEU A 846 18.65 -28.84 -20.08
N ALA A 847 18.46 -29.63 -19.02
CA ALA A 847 18.52 -31.10 -19.07
C ALA A 847 17.20 -31.73 -18.60
N PRO A 848 16.08 -31.57 -19.35
CA PRO A 848 14.77 -32.05 -18.93
C PRO A 848 14.66 -33.57 -18.78
N LYS A 849 15.51 -34.37 -19.43
CA LYS A 849 15.52 -35.83 -19.20
C LYS A 849 16.00 -36.20 -17.80
N PHE A 850 16.90 -35.41 -17.21
CA PHE A 850 17.48 -35.69 -15.88
C PHE A 850 16.43 -35.94 -14.80
N LEU A 851 15.46 -35.03 -14.64
CA LEU A 851 14.44 -35.17 -13.60
C LEU A 851 13.48 -36.32 -13.87
N ARG A 852 13.14 -36.56 -15.15
CA ARG A 852 12.31 -37.69 -15.57
C ARG A 852 13.00 -39.02 -15.27
N ASP A 853 14.29 -39.10 -15.57
CA ASP A 853 15.09 -40.30 -15.36
C ASP A 853 15.29 -40.58 -13.88
N LEU A 854 15.48 -39.54 -13.06
CA LEU A 854 15.53 -39.67 -11.61
C LEU A 854 14.20 -40.18 -11.02
N GLU A 855 13.06 -39.70 -11.53
CA GLU A 855 11.73 -40.19 -11.13
C GLU A 855 11.54 -41.66 -11.52
N LEU A 856 11.95 -42.05 -12.73
CA LEU A 856 11.93 -43.45 -13.17
C LEU A 856 12.84 -44.35 -12.32
N ILE A 857 14.01 -43.87 -11.89
CA ILE A 857 14.87 -44.61 -10.97
C ILE A 857 14.17 -44.78 -9.61
N GLN A 858 13.50 -43.73 -9.11
CA GLN A 858 12.78 -43.80 -7.83
C GLN A 858 11.62 -44.79 -7.84
N THR A 859 10.95 -44.99 -8.99
CA THR A 859 9.86 -45.96 -9.13
C THR A 859 10.36 -47.39 -9.32
N LYS A 860 11.47 -47.58 -10.05
CA LYS A 860 12.07 -48.90 -10.33
C LYS A 860 12.93 -49.46 -9.19
N LYS A 861 13.48 -48.60 -8.33
CA LYS A 861 14.32 -49.05 -7.21
C LYS A 861 13.47 -49.63 -6.07
N PRO A 862 14.05 -50.52 -5.23
CA PRO A 862 13.38 -50.99 -4.02
C PRO A 862 12.97 -49.82 -3.09
N PRO A 863 11.82 -49.90 -2.39
CA PRO A 863 11.37 -48.87 -1.45
C PRO A 863 12.41 -48.57 -0.36
N ILE A 864 13.07 -49.62 0.13
CA ILE A 864 14.19 -49.53 1.08
C ILE A 864 15.43 -50.08 0.38
N LEU A 865 16.13 -49.20 -0.32
CA LEU A 865 17.43 -49.48 -0.92
C LEU A 865 18.53 -48.98 0.02
N GLY A 866 19.13 -49.89 0.78
CA GLY A 866 20.26 -49.63 1.65
C GLY A 866 21.59 -49.61 0.89
N ARG A 867 22.57 -48.92 1.47
CA ARG A 867 23.91 -48.73 0.86
C ARG A 867 24.63 -50.03 0.45
N ASN A 868 24.45 -51.11 1.21
CA ASN A 868 25.15 -52.39 0.99
C ASN A 868 24.23 -53.45 0.35
N ASP A 869 23.00 -53.09 -0.03
CA ASP A 869 22.01 -54.09 -0.45
C ASP A 869 22.40 -54.78 -1.76
N TRP A 870 23.18 -54.09 -2.61
CA TRP A 870 23.75 -54.63 -3.85
C TRP A 870 24.79 -55.75 -3.61
N MET A 871 25.35 -55.87 -2.40
CA MET A 871 26.36 -56.89 -2.08
C MET A 871 25.78 -58.29 -1.91
N VAL A 872 24.45 -58.40 -1.85
CA VAL A 872 23.72 -59.65 -1.62
C VAL A 872 22.99 -60.03 -2.91
N ASP A 873 23.61 -60.87 -3.74
CA ASP A 873 23.11 -61.26 -5.06
C ASP A 873 21.65 -61.79 -5.08
N SER A 874 21.17 -62.35 -3.96
CA SER A 874 19.81 -62.88 -3.86
C SER A 874 18.75 -61.82 -3.53
N ARG A 875 19.14 -60.57 -3.28
CA ARG A 875 18.27 -59.51 -2.79
C ARG A 875 17.92 -58.55 -3.93
N TYR A 876 16.63 -58.31 -4.13
CA TYR A 876 16.09 -57.39 -5.16
C TYR A 876 16.45 -57.76 -6.61
N THR A 877 16.40 -59.05 -6.95
CA THR A 877 16.81 -59.56 -8.28
C THR A 877 15.94 -59.02 -9.42
N GLU A 878 14.64 -58.82 -9.18
CA GLU A 878 13.72 -58.27 -10.19
C GLU A 878 13.99 -56.77 -10.40
N GLU A 879 14.12 -56.00 -9.32
CA GLU A 879 14.42 -54.57 -9.39
C GLU A 879 15.79 -54.29 -9.99
N GLU A 880 16.80 -55.13 -9.71
CA GLU A 880 18.12 -55.02 -10.34
C GLU A 880 18.04 -55.23 -11.86
N LYS A 881 17.18 -56.15 -12.32
CA LYS A 881 16.95 -56.39 -13.75
C LYS A 881 16.22 -55.20 -14.40
N GLU A 882 15.16 -54.67 -13.77
CA GLU A 882 14.44 -53.49 -14.26
C GLU A 882 15.32 -52.24 -14.34
N LEU A 883 16.19 -52.05 -13.34
CA LEU A 883 17.18 -50.97 -13.33
C LEU A 883 18.24 -51.18 -14.41
N LYS A 884 18.67 -52.43 -14.65
CA LYS A 884 19.61 -52.74 -15.74
C LYS A 884 19.01 -52.40 -17.10
N GLU A 885 17.77 -52.81 -17.36
CA GLU A 885 17.04 -52.46 -18.59
C GLU A 885 16.89 -50.93 -18.74
N PHE A 886 16.65 -50.22 -17.64
CA PHE A 886 16.65 -48.76 -17.63
C PHE A 886 18.01 -48.20 -18.06
N TYR A 887 19.13 -48.55 -17.40
CA TYR A 887 20.44 -48.01 -17.76
C TYR A 887 20.88 -48.41 -19.18
N ASP A 888 20.53 -49.62 -19.63
CA ASP A 888 20.80 -50.07 -20.99
C ASP A 888 20.03 -49.24 -22.03
N SER A 889 18.79 -48.82 -21.73
CA SER A 889 18.03 -47.90 -22.59
C SER A 889 18.63 -46.49 -22.68
N LYS A 890 19.51 -46.13 -21.74
CA LYS A 890 20.17 -44.83 -21.65
C LYS A 890 21.55 -44.79 -22.31
N LYS A 891 21.99 -45.88 -22.93
CA LYS A 891 23.26 -45.92 -23.65
C LYS A 891 23.29 -44.87 -24.75
N GLY A 892 24.34 -44.04 -24.73
CA GLY A 892 24.52 -42.94 -25.67
C GLY A 892 23.70 -41.70 -25.35
N GLU A 893 22.92 -41.66 -24.27
CA GLU A 893 22.37 -40.41 -23.73
C GLU A 893 23.41 -39.70 -22.85
N SER A 894 23.39 -38.37 -22.83
CA SER A 894 24.24 -37.55 -21.95
C SER A 894 23.45 -36.30 -21.55
N TYR A 895 23.33 -36.08 -20.24
CA TYR A 895 22.68 -34.90 -19.68
C TYR A 895 23.50 -33.65 -19.92
N VAL A 896 24.83 -33.77 -19.97
CA VAL A 896 25.74 -32.66 -20.29
C VAL A 896 25.55 -32.21 -21.74
N LEU A 897 25.48 -33.17 -22.68
CA LEU A 897 25.22 -32.88 -24.08
C LEU A 897 23.82 -32.29 -24.27
N GLU A 898 22.81 -32.85 -23.60
CA GLU A 898 21.45 -32.30 -23.59
C GLU A 898 21.43 -30.83 -23.12
N ALA A 899 22.11 -30.54 -22.01
CA ALA A 899 22.20 -29.20 -21.47
C ALA A 899 22.90 -28.22 -22.42
N LYS A 900 23.99 -28.66 -23.07
CA LYS A 900 24.74 -27.85 -24.04
C LYS A 900 23.90 -27.53 -25.27
N VAL A 901 23.28 -28.54 -25.89
CA VAL A 901 22.42 -28.37 -27.07
C VAL A 901 21.24 -27.47 -26.77
N ASN A 902 20.55 -27.67 -25.64
CA ASN A 902 19.41 -26.84 -25.28
C ASN A 902 19.79 -25.39 -24.99
N ARG A 903 20.99 -25.14 -24.48
CA ARG A 903 21.51 -23.78 -24.32
C ARG A 903 21.65 -23.08 -25.66
N GLU A 904 22.35 -23.70 -26.61
CA GLU A 904 22.60 -23.11 -27.94
C GLU A 904 21.29 -22.89 -28.71
N LEU A 905 20.36 -23.84 -28.61
CA LEU A 905 19.01 -23.69 -29.17
C LEU A 905 18.26 -22.49 -28.56
N ILE A 906 18.28 -22.35 -27.23
CA ILE A 906 17.67 -21.21 -26.53
C ILE A 906 18.34 -19.90 -26.93
N GLU A 907 19.67 -19.87 -27.03
CA GLU A 907 20.43 -18.69 -27.43
C GLU A 907 20.06 -18.25 -28.86
N GLY A 908 19.97 -19.17 -29.82
CA GLY A 908 19.51 -18.87 -31.18
C GLY A 908 18.06 -18.33 -31.23
N VAL A 909 17.19 -18.80 -30.33
CA VAL A 909 15.83 -18.26 -30.19
C VAL A 909 15.83 -16.86 -29.56
N ILE A 910 16.66 -16.61 -28.55
CA ILE A 910 16.78 -15.28 -27.94
C ILE A 910 17.33 -14.27 -28.95
N GLU A 911 18.33 -14.64 -29.75
CA GLU A 911 18.92 -13.79 -30.79
C GLU A 911 17.91 -13.42 -31.87
N THR A 912 17.09 -14.38 -32.30
CA THR A 912 16.03 -14.10 -33.29
C THR A 912 14.86 -13.32 -32.68
N GLY A 913 14.54 -13.61 -31.42
CA GLY A 913 13.59 -12.88 -30.60
C GLY A 913 12.12 -13.25 -30.81
N PHE A 914 11.34 -12.95 -29.79
CA PHE A 914 9.88 -12.91 -29.85
C PHE A 914 9.41 -11.47 -30.02
N SER A 915 8.28 -11.30 -30.71
CA SER A 915 7.59 -10.01 -30.81
C SER A 915 6.18 -10.11 -30.31
N TYR A 916 5.67 -8.98 -29.85
CA TYR A 916 4.26 -8.79 -29.57
C TYR A 916 3.44 -8.99 -30.85
N ALA A 917 2.45 -9.87 -30.77
CA ALA A 917 1.55 -10.20 -31.87
C ALA A 917 0.28 -9.36 -31.87
N GLY A 918 -0.10 -8.80 -30.71
CA GLY A 918 -1.42 -8.26 -30.46
C GLY A 918 -2.05 -8.88 -29.21
N TYR A 919 -3.38 -8.88 -29.12
CA TYR A 919 -4.10 -9.40 -27.95
C TYR A 919 -5.46 -10.00 -28.31
N VAL A 920 -6.05 -10.73 -27.36
CA VAL A 920 -7.43 -11.22 -27.43
C VAL A 920 -8.37 -10.13 -26.94
N ASN A 921 -9.34 -9.70 -27.74
CA ASN A 921 -10.28 -8.65 -27.39
C ASN A 921 -11.35 -9.11 -26.39
N TYR A 922 -12.18 -8.19 -25.90
CA TYR A 922 -13.24 -8.45 -24.91
C TYR A 922 -14.25 -9.53 -25.36
N ASP A 923 -14.47 -9.67 -26.67
CA ASP A 923 -15.38 -10.63 -27.32
C ASP A 923 -14.69 -11.93 -27.73
N GLY A 924 -13.39 -12.07 -27.43
CA GLY A 924 -12.57 -13.21 -27.83
C GLY A 924 -11.98 -13.12 -29.24
N SER A 925 -12.26 -12.04 -29.99
CA SER A 925 -11.64 -11.83 -31.31
C SER A 925 -10.16 -11.48 -31.19
N LEU A 926 -9.40 -11.72 -32.27
CA LEU A 926 -7.97 -11.41 -32.30
C LEU A 926 -7.74 -10.00 -32.86
N VAL A 927 -7.05 -9.16 -32.09
CA VAL A 927 -6.52 -7.87 -32.55
C VAL A 927 -5.03 -8.06 -32.77
N LEU A 928 -4.64 -8.31 -34.02
CA LEU A 928 -3.25 -8.62 -34.39
C LEU A 928 -2.58 -7.45 -35.10
N GLN A 929 -1.28 -7.32 -34.87
CA GLN A 929 -0.42 -6.45 -35.67
C GLN A 929 -0.20 -7.02 -37.07
N ASP A 930 0.09 -6.16 -38.04
CA ASP A 930 0.42 -6.58 -39.41
C ASP A 930 1.64 -7.53 -39.44
N SER A 931 2.64 -7.28 -38.59
CA SER A 931 3.84 -8.11 -38.48
C SER A 931 3.55 -9.55 -38.02
N ALA A 932 2.44 -9.76 -37.31
CA ALA A 932 2.07 -11.06 -36.76
C ALA A 932 1.24 -11.93 -37.73
N LYS A 933 0.77 -11.37 -38.85
CA LYS A 933 -0.09 -12.09 -39.83
C LYS A 933 0.63 -13.25 -40.52
N VAL A 934 1.95 -13.15 -40.64
CA VAL A 934 2.83 -14.20 -41.22
C VAL A 934 3.17 -15.31 -40.22
N ALA A 935 2.87 -15.13 -38.93
CA ALA A 935 3.16 -16.13 -37.91
C ALA A 935 2.29 -17.39 -38.11
N LYS A 936 2.86 -18.55 -37.77
CA LYS A 936 2.13 -19.83 -37.76
C LYS A 936 1.49 -20.14 -36.40
N VAL A 937 2.10 -19.65 -35.32
CA VAL A 937 1.68 -19.95 -33.93
C VAL A 937 1.74 -18.66 -33.11
N LEU A 938 0.68 -18.41 -32.34
CA LEU A 938 0.62 -17.34 -31.34
C LEU A 938 0.63 -17.95 -29.95
N TYR A 939 1.47 -17.37 -29.10
CA TYR A 939 1.67 -17.77 -27.73
C TYR A 939 1.09 -16.75 -26.77
N GLY A 940 0.62 -17.20 -25.62
CA GLY A 940 0.20 -16.32 -24.55
C GLY A 940 -0.14 -17.14 -23.32
N SER A 941 -0.34 -16.46 -22.20
CA SER A 941 -0.83 -17.08 -20.98
C SER A 941 -2.35 -17.25 -21.07
N PRO A 942 -2.90 -18.48 -21.04
CA PRO A 942 -4.35 -18.73 -21.11
C PRO A 942 -5.17 -17.90 -20.11
N SER A 943 -4.55 -17.64 -18.97
CA SER A 943 -4.95 -16.69 -17.93
C SER A 943 -3.68 -16.14 -17.28
N PRO A 944 -3.69 -14.94 -16.66
CA PRO A 944 -2.49 -14.31 -16.10
C PRO A 944 -1.72 -15.18 -15.08
N ASP A 945 -2.41 -16.06 -14.35
CA ASP A 945 -1.86 -17.02 -13.39
C ASP A 945 -1.20 -18.25 -14.04
N LYS A 946 -1.54 -18.55 -15.30
CA LYS A 946 -1.03 -19.72 -16.02
C LYS A 946 0.19 -19.38 -16.87
N HIS A 947 1.05 -20.38 -17.08
CA HIS A 947 2.21 -20.20 -17.94
C HIS A 947 1.79 -20.05 -19.41
N ALA A 948 2.60 -19.33 -20.18
CA ALA A 948 2.40 -19.17 -21.61
C ALA A 948 2.48 -20.51 -22.36
N ILE A 949 1.53 -20.72 -23.26
CA ILE A 949 1.43 -21.89 -24.15
C ILE A 949 1.08 -21.43 -25.58
N PRO A 950 1.23 -22.28 -26.60
CA PRO A 950 0.64 -22.00 -27.91
C PRO A 950 -0.89 -21.94 -27.80
N ILE A 951 -1.47 -20.75 -27.90
CA ILE A 951 -2.92 -20.52 -27.81
C ILE A 951 -3.57 -20.64 -29.19
N TYR A 952 -2.93 -20.13 -30.25
CA TYR A 952 -3.49 -20.18 -31.59
C TYR A 952 -2.49 -20.78 -32.58
N SER A 953 -2.97 -21.61 -33.50
CA SER A 953 -2.21 -22.11 -34.64
C SER A 953 -2.95 -21.83 -35.94
N LYS A 954 -2.23 -21.45 -37.00
CA LYS A 954 -2.81 -21.21 -38.32
C LYS A 954 -3.27 -22.54 -38.94
N ASN A 955 -4.44 -22.57 -39.58
CA ASN A 955 -4.91 -23.77 -40.30
C ASN A 955 -4.11 -23.93 -41.61
N GLU A 956 -3.57 -25.12 -41.86
CA GLU A 956 -2.98 -25.44 -43.17
C GLU A 956 -4.08 -25.46 -44.24
N GLY A 957 -3.97 -24.60 -45.27
CA GLY A 957 -4.85 -24.60 -46.45
C GLY A 957 -5.97 -23.56 -46.50
N ALA A 958 -6.01 -22.56 -45.62
CA ALA A 958 -6.91 -21.42 -45.78
C ALA A 958 -6.17 -20.30 -46.54
N ASP A 959 -6.49 -20.16 -47.83
CA ASP A 959 -6.01 -19.06 -48.68
C ASP A 959 -6.35 -17.70 -48.06
N GLU A 960 -5.41 -16.77 -48.27
CA GLU A 960 -5.56 -15.35 -47.98
C GLU A 960 -6.68 -14.77 -48.85
N ASP A 961 -7.94 -14.77 -48.40
CA ASP A 961 -8.89 -13.78 -48.90
C ASP A 961 -10.17 -13.64 -48.05
N LEU A 962 -10.57 -12.38 -47.92
CA LEU A 962 -11.87 -11.82 -47.50
C LEU A 962 -12.20 -11.76 -46.00
N LEU A 963 -11.99 -10.56 -45.47
CA LEU A 963 -12.56 -10.00 -44.24
C LEU A 963 -14.07 -9.82 -44.37
N ASP A 964 -14.86 -10.58 -43.61
CA ASP A 964 -16.16 -10.11 -43.14
C ASP A 964 -16.54 -10.76 -41.79
N GLY A 965 -16.85 -9.94 -40.78
CA GLY A 965 -17.57 -10.38 -39.57
C GLY A 965 -16.79 -10.97 -38.38
N GLY A 966 -15.59 -10.51 -38.06
CA GLY A 966 -15.07 -10.53 -36.67
C GLY A 966 -14.79 -11.88 -35.97
N LYS A 967 -14.95 -13.02 -36.65
CA LYS A 967 -14.48 -14.34 -36.18
C LYS A 967 -13.32 -14.76 -37.05
N SER A 968 -12.12 -14.89 -36.48
CA SER A 968 -10.84 -15.13 -37.15
C SER A 968 -10.80 -16.46 -37.93
N LYS A 969 -11.40 -16.50 -39.13
CA LYS A 969 -11.21 -17.59 -40.09
C LYS A 969 -9.72 -17.66 -40.44
N GLY A 970 -9.08 -18.76 -40.05
CA GLY A 970 -7.65 -19.03 -40.30
C GLY A 970 -6.87 -19.43 -39.04
N TRP A 971 -7.35 -19.09 -37.85
CA TRP A 971 -6.70 -19.43 -36.58
C TRP A 971 -7.52 -20.45 -35.78
N LYS A 972 -6.88 -21.54 -35.34
CA LYS A 972 -7.46 -22.55 -34.46
C LYS A 972 -7.03 -22.30 -33.03
N LEU A 973 -8.00 -22.07 -32.15
CA LEU A 973 -7.79 -21.97 -30.71
C LEU A 973 -7.41 -23.35 -30.14
N LYS A 974 -6.28 -23.42 -29.45
CA LYS A 974 -5.83 -24.57 -28.67
C LYS A 974 -6.13 -24.28 -27.18
N GLY A 975 -7.23 -24.84 -26.68
CA GLY A 975 -7.63 -24.69 -25.27
C GLY A 975 -8.58 -23.52 -24.99
N SER A 976 -8.42 -22.88 -23.83
CA SER A 976 -9.20 -21.71 -23.41
C SER A 976 -8.30 -20.49 -23.28
N VAL A 977 -8.81 -19.31 -23.61
CA VAL A 977 -8.09 -18.04 -23.40
C VAL A 977 -9.02 -17.00 -22.80
N VAL A 978 -8.53 -16.24 -21.83
CA VAL A 978 -9.29 -15.12 -21.25
C VAL A 978 -9.16 -13.87 -22.13
N PRO A 979 -10.17 -12.99 -22.14
CA PRO A 979 -10.05 -11.69 -22.79
C PRO A 979 -8.84 -10.89 -22.28
N PHE A 980 -8.33 -10.01 -23.14
CA PHE A 980 -7.18 -9.15 -22.91
C PHE A 980 -5.85 -9.88 -22.71
N THR A 981 -5.78 -11.16 -23.07
CA THR A 981 -4.53 -11.92 -23.08
C THR A 981 -3.58 -11.34 -24.15
N PRO A 982 -2.39 -10.84 -23.77
CA PRO A 982 -1.38 -10.45 -24.74
C PRO A 982 -0.82 -11.69 -25.45
N LEU A 983 -0.57 -11.55 -26.75
CA LEU A 983 -0.07 -12.62 -27.60
C LEU A 983 1.33 -12.27 -28.12
N LEU A 984 2.18 -13.28 -28.21
CA LEU A 984 3.54 -13.21 -28.77
C LEU A 984 3.67 -14.18 -29.94
N TYR A 985 4.60 -13.90 -30.84
CA TYR A 985 5.02 -14.84 -31.88
C TYR A 985 6.55 -14.89 -31.98
N PHE A 986 7.06 -16.05 -32.40
CA PHE A 986 8.48 -16.20 -32.70
C PHE A 986 8.75 -15.66 -34.10
N LYS A 987 9.73 -14.74 -34.24
CA LYS A 987 10.06 -14.13 -35.54
C LYS A 987 10.78 -15.08 -36.50
N GLY A 988 11.43 -16.10 -35.95
CA GLY A 988 12.32 -17.00 -36.68
C GLY A 988 11.66 -18.28 -37.17
N ASP A 989 12.48 -19.08 -37.84
CA ASP A 989 12.16 -20.47 -38.16
C ASP A 989 12.89 -21.42 -37.20
N ARG A 990 12.13 -22.22 -36.45
CA ARG A 990 12.67 -23.22 -35.51
C ARG A 990 13.56 -24.24 -36.24
N LYS A 991 13.25 -24.59 -37.50
CA LYS A 991 14.06 -25.52 -38.30
C LYS A 991 15.43 -24.93 -38.64
N ALA A 992 15.48 -23.63 -38.96
CA ALA A 992 16.74 -22.94 -39.23
C ALA A 992 17.65 -22.93 -37.99
N VAL A 993 17.10 -22.69 -36.80
CA VAL A 993 17.85 -22.74 -35.53
C VAL A 993 18.38 -24.16 -35.26
N ILE A 994 17.55 -25.19 -35.44
CA ILE A 994 17.98 -26.60 -35.27
C ILE A 994 19.12 -26.94 -36.23
N LYS A 995 19.03 -26.53 -37.49
CA LYS A 995 20.05 -26.79 -38.51
C LYS A 995 21.37 -26.10 -38.21
N ALA A 996 21.32 -24.86 -37.70
CA ALA A 996 22.51 -24.12 -37.29
C ALA A 996 23.24 -24.84 -36.13
N VAL A 997 22.51 -25.19 -35.07
CA VAL A 997 23.06 -25.91 -33.91
C VAL A 997 23.56 -27.31 -34.29
N ALA A 998 22.85 -28.02 -35.17
CA ALA A 998 23.30 -29.32 -35.68
C ALA A 998 24.67 -29.22 -36.39
N SER A 999 24.85 -28.19 -37.23
CA SER A 999 26.12 -27.93 -37.92
C SER A 999 27.24 -27.56 -36.96
N GLU A 1000 26.96 -26.74 -35.93
CA GLU A 1000 27.95 -26.29 -34.95
C GLU A 1000 28.42 -27.45 -34.05
N GLN A 1001 27.49 -28.31 -33.62
CA GLN A 1001 27.79 -29.45 -32.74
C GLN A 1001 28.29 -30.69 -33.49
N GLY A 1002 28.24 -30.71 -34.82
CA GLY A 1002 28.59 -31.89 -35.63
C GLY A 1002 27.65 -33.07 -35.41
N LEU A 1003 26.36 -32.81 -35.14
CA LEU A 1003 25.34 -33.81 -34.87
C LEU A 1003 24.27 -33.83 -35.98
N SER A 1004 23.53 -34.93 -36.14
CA SER A 1004 22.38 -34.95 -37.05
C SER A 1004 21.22 -34.12 -36.50
N GLU A 1005 20.40 -33.55 -37.37
CA GLU A 1005 19.21 -32.79 -36.96
C GLU A 1005 18.24 -33.63 -36.11
N GLU A 1006 18.10 -34.92 -36.42
CA GLU A 1006 17.30 -35.87 -35.64
C GLU A 1006 17.85 -36.04 -34.21
N ARG A 1007 19.18 -36.07 -34.08
CA ARG A 1007 19.82 -36.15 -32.76
C ARG A 1007 19.59 -34.88 -31.96
N ILE A 1008 19.69 -33.69 -32.57
CA ILE A 1008 19.37 -32.41 -31.91
C ILE A 1008 17.91 -32.39 -31.44
N ARG A 1009 16.96 -32.79 -32.29
CA ARG A 1009 15.53 -32.87 -31.91
C ARG A 1009 15.29 -33.80 -30.72
N SER A 1010 15.97 -34.93 -30.66
CA SER A 1010 15.84 -35.89 -29.53
C SER A 1010 16.33 -35.34 -28.18
N LEU A 1011 17.15 -34.29 -28.19
CA LEU A 1011 17.67 -33.59 -27.01
C LEU A 1011 16.93 -32.27 -26.74
N ALA A 1012 16.25 -31.73 -27.74
CA ALA A 1012 15.65 -30.42 -27.70
C ALA A 1012 14.48 -30.32 -26.70
N ILE A 1013 14.32 -29.15 -26.10
CA ILE A 1013 13.13 -28.78 -25.32
C ILE A 1013 11.85 -28.80 -26.19
N SER A 1014 10.68 -28.92 -25.54
CA SER A 1014 9.39 -29.10 -26.21
C SER A 1014 9.08 -28.07 -27.29
N PHE A 1015 9.50 -26.81 -27.11
CA PHE A 1015 9.32 -25.74 -28.10
C PHE A 1015 9.79 -26.10 -29.52
N PHE A 1016 10.90 -26.86 -29.64
CA PHE A 1016 11.45 -27.29 -30.93
C PHE A 1016 10.84 -28.59 -31.47
N ASN A 1017 10.10 -29.30 -30.61
CA ASN A 1017 9.47 -30.58 -30.90
C ASN A 1017 7.95 -30.47 -31.13
N GLU A 1018 7.34 -29.33 -30.78
CA GLU A 1018 5.97 -29.00 -31.20
C GLU A 1018 5.93 -28.87 -32.72
N VAL A 1019 5.48 -29.96 -33.36
CA VAL A 1019 5.35 -30.12 -34.81
C VAL A 1019 4.52 -28.99 -35.42
N GLU A 1020 4.95 -28.63 -36.64
CA GLU A 1020 4.31 -27.77 -37.63
C GLU A 1020 2.79 -27.90 -37.70
#